data_AF-A0AAJ0GPB7-F1
#
_entry.id   AF-A0AAJ0GPB7-F1
#
_cell.length_a   1.000
_cell.length_b   1.000
_cell.length_c   1.000
_cell.angle_alpha   90.00
_cell.angle_beta   90.00
_cell.angle_gamma   90.00
#
_symmetry.space_group_name_H-M   'P 1'
#
loop_
_entity.id
_entity.type
_entity.pdbx_description
1 polymer ?
#
loop_
_entity_poly.entity_id
_entity_poly.type
_entity_poly.pdbx_seq_one_letter_code
_entity_poly.pdbx_strand_id
1 'polypeptide(L)'
;MENAITVPLHSDQYAMFSSPNWFAENAGGASIPVTQRETVARWQCDNVDDSAVVLVTNTSSVSHVPSVGKPDDGNARHRVVRKRIRHSASEWKEMDSHLRRLYLIHGHTAEEVAFEMFAIHDFEASVGTYQKRLASLGKDKRLRTARALPDDPSLDTKTETPKLFEIVAERVRRTRAEEQRSERNRRKEERNRRRQLQVERGNKKGRKKRKAKPAAGISQGAIGPFLHTIYIHQEELFHAIDAFCKVLFAAGNKSWAADARHFRPPPNTPDSSRAWQLLSDQVAGVQMLVEGQLYHHANYMLRQVLAGLRLAARVPDPSFLLHFWTMCDVFSNIPIRTKGKGQALPWLGWFLRHLKQILASEFGRRPLTVIVDSLLRVWASSPRDLKATLGLGHWKATHTMGDLIGNTHNIVLNMGICCSKTWKSKFSASSTTVKLLHRPLLVAVESPNHEPEHLAEASLNYLRAVTRDPCNEPEVISEASRLLSWTTDMCREKARRQALQYDSVTRAFVAATELVARHYLETRIPRPDPECGYKYMGEAVEILRCGDLQCRIRAASFSKRLQTWIKGHRRKKGERSKREAMEEEKMRVAQERVRTREIIRDITKERIKGSRRGKWVRRARVKRALKEGRPLEKNLLLASLEQTS
;
A
#
# COMPACT_ATOMS: atom_id res chain seq x y z
N MET A 1 -47.53 39.98 -2.72
CA MET A 1 -46.90 41.20 -2.18
C MET A 1 -45.64 40.76 -1.48
N GLU A 2 -44.52 41.11 -2.10
CA GLU A 2 -43.16 40.77 -1.73
C GLU A 2 -42.75 41.54 -0.46
N ASN A 3 -41.99 40.92 0.43
CA ASN A 3 -41.15 41.64 1.37
C ASN A 3 -39.78 40.97 1.43
N ALA A 4 -38.81 41.68 0.86
CA ALA A 4 -37.39 41.37 0.87
C ALA A 4 -36.80 41.74 2.24
N ILE A 5 -36.00 40.83 2.81
CA ILE A 5 -35.20 41.09 4.00
C ILE A 5 -33.75 41.26 3.54
N THR A 6 -33.29 42.51 3.60
CA THR A 6 -31.89 42.93 3.51
C THR A 6 -31.23 42.75 4.88
N VAL A 7 -30.08 42.07 4.93
CA VAL A 7 -29.21 41.99 6.11
C VAL A 7 -27.91 42.72 5.80
N PRO A 8 -27.45 43.70 6.62
CA PRO A 8 -26.19 44.37 6.40
C PRO A 8 -25.02 43.59 7.01
N LEU A 9 -23.90 43.63 6.29
CA LEU A 9 -22.57 43.24 6.74
C LEU A 9 -22.03 44.29 7.71
N HIS A 10 -21.56 43.87 8.88
CA HIS A 10 -20.60 44.64 9.67
C HIS A 10 -19.49 43.74 10.20
N SER A 11 -18.27 44.13 9.86
CA SER A 11 -17.03 43.74 10.53
C SER A 11 -16.90 44.51 11.84
N ASP A 12 -16.42 43.87 12.91
CA ASP A 12 -15.14 44.20 13.55
C ASP A 12 -14.92 43.45 14.87
N GLN A 13 -13.64 43.47 15.24
CA GLN A 13 -12.89 42.79 16.29
C GLN A 13 -13.32 43.15 17.73
N TYR A 14 -13.17 42.23 18.69
CA TYR A 14 -12.19 42.27 19.81
C TYR A 14 -12.52 41.28 20.95
N ALA A 15 -11.44 40.67 21.46
CA ALA A 15 -11.08 40.29 22.83
C ALA A 15 -12.06 39.61 23.84
N MET A 16 -11.51 38.54 24.43
CA MET A 16 -11.49 38.17 25.87
C MET A 16 -12.74 38.40 26.73
N PHE A 17 -13.29 37.34 27.32
CA PHE A 17 -13.14 36.99 28.74
C PHE A 17 -14.04 35.81 29.16
N SER A 18 -13.55 35.07 30.15
CA SER A 18 -14.30 34.45 31.25
C SER A 18 -15.30 33.32 30.99
N SER A 19 -14.88 32.13 31.46
CA SER A 19 -15.77 31.16 32.11
C SER A 19 -16.51 31.79 33.30
N PRO A 20 -17.69 31.29 33.68
CA PRO A 20 -17.72 30.57 34.95
C PRO A 20 -18.59 29.30 34.98
N ASN A 21 -18.19 28.42 35.89
CA ASN A 21 -18.90 27.28 36.46
C ASN A 21 -20.40 27.52 36.70
N TRP A 22 -21.20 26.44 36.72
CA TRP A 22 -22.20 26.15 37.76
C TRP A 22 -22.81 24.73 37.67
N PHE A 23 -22.97 24.12 38.86
CA PHE A 23 -23.73 22.93 39.35
C PHE A 23 -23.55 21.56 38.66
N ALA A 24 -23.03 20.50 39.32
CA ALA A 24 -23.37 19.80 40.57
C ALA A 24 -24.46 18.71 40.39
N GLU A 25 -24.04 17.50 40.77
CA GLU A 25 -24.76 16.38 41.40
C GLU A 25 -26.27 16.22 41.14
N ASN A 26 -26.66 15.05 40.60
CA ASN A 26 -27.57 14.19 41.35
C ASN A 26 -27.50 12.72 40.93
N ALA A 27 -27.59 11.89 41.97
CA ALA A 27 -27.61 10.43 41.97
C ALA A 27 -28.91 9.87 41.36
N GLY A 28 -28.87 8.60 40.97
CA GLY A 28 -30.08 7.86 40.61
C GLY A 28 -29.79 6.48 40.03
N GLY A 29 -29.57 5.51 40.92
CA GLY A 29 -29.44 4.10 40.55
C GLY A 29 -30.76 3.52 40.05
N ALA A 30 -30.67 2.61 39.09
CA ALA A 30 -31.72 1.65 38.78
C ALA A 30 -31.07 0.34 38.34
N SER A 31 -31.08 -0.61 39.26
CA SER A 31 -30.78 -2.04 39.07
C SER A 31 -31.78 -2.67 38.09
N ILE A 32 -31.29 -3.32 37.04
CA ILE A 32 -32.10 -4.20 36.17
C ILE A 32 -31.61 -5.64 36.35
N PRO A 33 -32.48 -6.60 36.70
CA PRO A 33 -32.08 -7.99 36.86
C PRO A 33 -31.89 -8.67 35.50
N VAL A 34 -30.73 -9.31 35.33
CA VAL A 34 -30.43 -10.18 34.20
C VAL A 34 -30.98 -11.57 34.50
N THR A 35 -32.06 -11.97 33.83
CA THR A 35 -32.48 -13.38 33.74
C THR A 35 -31.79 -14.01 32.53
N GLN A 36 -30.76 -14.82 32.79
CA GLN A 36 -30.20 -15.76 31.82
C GLN A 36 -31.16 -16.94 31.62
N ARG A 37 -31.57 -17.17 30.37
CA ARG A 37 -32.09 -18.46 29.90
C ARG A 37 -31.21 -18.89 28.73
N GLU A 38 -30.20 -19.71 29.02
CA GLU A 38 -29.43 -20.41 28.01
C GLU A 38 -30.27 -21.56 27.42
N THR A 39 -30.52 -21.48 26.13
CA THR A 39 -30.94 -22.63 25.32
C THR A 39 -29.82 -22.86 24.29
N VAL A 40 -28.91 -23.77 24.63
CA VAL A 40 -27.85 -24.23 23.72
C VAL A 40 -28.45 -25.30 22.80
N ALA A 41 -28.80 -24.90 21.58
CA ALA A 41 -29.06 -25.83 20.49
C ALA A 41 -27.72 -26.28 19.90
N ARG A 42 -27.32 -27.50 20.26
CA ARG A 42 -26.13 -28.22 19.78
C ARG A 42 -26.39 -28.68 18.35
N TRP A 43 -25.72 -28.10 17.35
CA TRP A 43 -25.65 -28.67 16.01
C TRP A 43 -24.42 -29.58 15.93
N GLN A 44 -24.66 -30.89 15.95
CA GLN A 44 -23.70 -31.93 15.58
C GLN A 44 -23.51 -31.90 14.05
N CYS A 45 -22.26 -31.83 13.59
CA CYS A 45 -21.89 -32.25 12.26
C CYS A 45 -21.21 -33.62 12.39
N ASP A 46 -21.85 -34.63 11.80
CA ASP A 46 -21.38 -36.00 11.81
C ASP A 46 -20.07 -36.19 11.04
N ASN A 47 -19.14 -36.84 11.75
CA ASN A 47 -18.25 -37.93 11.36
C ASN A 47 -17.78 -38.06 9.91
N VAL A 48 -16.45 -38.01 9.74
CA VAL A 48 -15.72 -38.84 8.77
C VAL A 48 -14.67 -39.63 9.55
N ASP A 49 -14.73 -40.94 9.39
CA ASP A 49 -14.02 -41.98 10.14
C ASP A 49 -12.49 -41.83 10.21
N ASP A 50 -12.00 -42.07 11.42
CA ASP A 50 -10.63 -42.45 11.77
C ASP A 50 -10.33 -43.87 11.28
N SER A 51 -9.22 -44.04 10.55
CA SER A 51 -8.57 -45.33 10.40
C SER A 51 -7.31 -45.35 11.26
N ALA A 52 -7.39 -46.21 12.27
CA ALA A 52 -6.41 -46.44 13.32
C ALA A 52 -4.99 -46.72 12.80
N VAL A 53 -4.00 -46.06 13.39
CA VAL A 53 -2.61 -46.52 13.40
C VAL A 53 -2.33 -47.12 14.78
N VAL A 54 -2.16 -48.44 14.77
CA VAL A 54 -1.83 -49.30 15.91
C VAL A 54 -0.47 -48.88 16.50
N LEU A 55 -0.46 -48.53 17.79
CA LEU A 55 0.76 -48.46 18.60
C LEU A 55 1.22 -49.89 18.91
N VAL A 56 2.34 -50.31 18.31
CA VAL A 56 3.13 -51.45 18.78
C VAL A 56 4.30 -50.90 19.59
N THR A 57 4.24 -51.07 20.90
CA THR A 57 5.41 -51.00 21.78
C THR A 57 6.25 -52.26 21.56
N ASN A 58 7.53 -52.10 21.23
CA ASN A 58 8.48 -53.20 21.35
C ASN A 58 9.80 -52.73 21.95
N THR A 59 10.15 -53.39 23.04
CA THR A 59 11.35 -53.22 23.85
C THR A 59 12.54 -53.99 23.26
N SER A 60 13.72 -53.40 23.45
CA SER A 60 15.05 -54.03 23.62
C SER A 60 15.62 -54.94 22.51
N SER A 61 16.77 -54.53 21.96
CA SER A 61 18.00 -55.34 22.05
C SER A 61 19.22 -54.59 21.51
N VAL A 62 20.31 -54.71 22.28
CA VAL A 62 21.69 -54.27 22.05
C VAL A 62 22.30 -54.95 20.82
N SER A 63 23.05 -54.19 20.00
CA SER A 63 24.23 -54.72 19.30
C SER A 63 25.19 -53.61 18.85
N HIS A 64 26.48 -53.91 19.06
CA HIS A 64 27.67 -53.15 18.72
C HIS A 64 27.80 -52.76 17.24
N VAL A 65 28.28 -51.53 16.97
CA VAL A 65 29.00 -51.15 15.73
C VAL A 65 30.04 -50.06 16.08
N PRO A 66 31.24 -50.04 15.46
CA PRO A 66 32.45 -49.50 16.05
C PRO A 66 32.72 -48.02 15.74
N SER A 67 33.62 -47.47 16.57
CA SER A 67 34.29 -46.17 16.46
C SER A 67 34.77 -45.86 15.05
N VAL A 68 34.23 -44.78 14.47
CA VAL A 68 34.73 -44.14 13.25
C VAL A 68 35.02 -42.66 13.56
N GLY A 69 36.19 -42.23 13.11
CA GLY A 69 36.93 -41.06 13.58
C GLY A 69 36.23 -39.70 13.52
N LYS A 70 36.68 -38.83 14.42
CA LYS A 70 36.39 -37.40 14.46
C LYS A 70 36.86 -36.72 13.16
N PRO A 71 35.99 -36.00 12.42
CA PRO A 71 36.43 -34.97 11.51
C PRO A 71 36.69 -33.68 12.29
N ASP A 72 37.82 -33.08 11.98
CA ASP A 72 38.33 -31.82 12.51
C ASP A 72 37.47 -30.66 11.97
N ASP A 73 36.61 -30.09 12.81
CA ASP A 73 35.74 -28.96 12.48
C ASP A 73 36.53 -27.64 12.46
N GLY A 74 37.33 -27.47 11.40
CA GLY A 74 37.94 -26.20 11.02
C GLY A 74 36.89 -25.21 10.51
N ASN A 75 36.08 -24.67 11.42
CA ASN A 75 35.03 -23.70 11.10
C ASN A 75 35.63 -22.29 10.93
N ALA A 76 36.35 -22.09 9.82
CA ALA A 76 36.85 -20.80 9.39
C ALA A 76 35.66 -19.88 9.02
N ARG A 77 35.21 -19.08 9.99
CA ARG A 77 34.23 -18.00 9.77
C ARG A 77 34.80 -17.04 8.73
N HIS A 78 34.40 -17.20 7.47
CA HIS A 78 34.59 -16.22 6.40
C HIS A 78 33.85 -14.93 6.78
N ARG A 79 34.52 -14.08 7.56
CA ARG A 79 34.08 -12.71 7.81
C ARG A 79 34.24 -11.97 6.50
N VAL A 80 33.16 -11.83 5.74
CA VAL A 80 33.11 -11.02 4.52
C VAL A 80 33.42 -9.58 4.93
N VAL A 81 34.69 -9.19 4.86
CA VAL A 81 35.12 -7.81 5.07
C VAL A 81 34.55 -7.00 3.92
N ARG A 82 33.42 -6.33 4.16
CA ARG A 82 32.84 -5.35 3.22
C ARG A 82 33.92 -4.29 2.97
N LYS A 83 34.57 -4.32 1.80
CA LYS A 83 35.52 -3.29 1.38
C LYS A 83 34.80 -1.95 1.44
N ARG A 84 35.22 -1.06 2.35
CA ARG A 84 34.68 0.30 2.47
C ARG A 84 34.92 1.02 1.14
N ILE A 85 33.86 1.47 0.51
CA ILE A 85 33.93 2.27 -0.72
C ILE A 85 34.62 3.59 -0.35
N ARG A 86 35.74 3.89 -1.02
CA ARG A 86 36.43 5.17 -0.90
C ARG A 86 36.13 5.97 -2.16
N HIS A 87 35.39 7.06 -2.03
CA HIS A 87 35.19 8.02 -3.11
C HIS A 87 36.44 8.88 -3.28
N SER A 88 36.80 9.16 -4.53
CA SER A 88 37.92 10.01 -4.92
C SER A 88 37.69 11.47 -4.53
N ALA A 89 38.77 12.26 -4.45
CA ALA A 89 38.68 13.67 -4.10
C ALA A 89 37.86 14.48 -5.12
N SER A 90 37.89 14.10 -6.40
CA SER A 90 37.08 14.71 -7.47
C SER A 90 35.58 14.42 -7.28
N GLU A 91 35.20 13.18 -7.00
CA GLU A 91 33.80 12.82 -6.71
C GLU A 91 33.25 13.60 -5.51
N TRP A 92 34.04 13.75 -4.44
CA TRP A 92 33.67 14.61 -3.30
C TRP A 92 33.52 16.08 -3.67
N LYS A 93 34.36 16.59 -4.58
CA LYS A 93 34.28 17.98 -5.04
C LYS A 93 33.01 18.24 -5.85
N GLU A 94 32.59 17.27 -6.67
CA GLU A 94 31.32 17.34 -7.41
C GLU A 94 30.11 17.38 -6.46
N MET A 95 30.18 16.67 -5.33
CA MET A 95 29.11 16.64 -4.33
C MET A 95 29.12 17.83 -3.36
N ASP A 96 30.16 18.67 -3.33
CA ASP A 96 30.34 19.73 -2.31
C ASP A 96 29.17 20.74 -2.31
N SER A 97 28.64 21.09 -3.49
CA SER A 97 27.48 21.99 -3.60
C SER A 97 26.22 21.39 -2.99
N HIS A 98 25.98 20.10 -3.16
CA HIS A 98 24.85 19.37 -2.57
C HIS A 98 25.01 19.30 -1.05
N LEU A 99 26.20 18.93 -0.55
CA LEU A 99 26.50 18.86 0.88
C LEU A 99 26.29 20.21 1.57
N ARG A 100 26.76 21.30 0.95
CA ARG A 100 26.54 22.66 1.47
C ARG A 100 25.05 23.01 1.51
N ARG A 101 24.29 22.68 0.46
CA ARG A 101 22.86 22.96 0.42
C ARG A 101 22.11 22.17 1.51
N LEU A 102 22.30 20.86 1.58
CA LEU A 102 21.64 20.00 2.59
C LEU A 102 22.03 20.44 4.02
N TYR A 103 23.32 20.64 4.28
CA TYR A 103 23.80 20.92 5.63
C TYR A 103 23.60 22.39 6.07
N LEU A 104 23.96 23.36 5.24
CA LEU A 104 23.95 24.78 5.61
C LEU A 104 22.62 25.46 5.34
N ILE A 105 21.94 25.11 4.23
CA ILE A 105 20.69 25.76 3.82
C ILE A 105 19.50 25.02 4.44
N HIS A 106 19.46 23.69 4.32
CA HIS A 106 18.35 22.89 4.85
C HIS A 106 18.51 22.48 6.32
N GLY A 107 19.68 22.74 6.91
CA GLY A 107 19.94 22.49 8.33
C GLY A 107 20.08 21.02 8.71
N HIS A 108 20.20 20.12 7.74
CA HIS A 108 20.23 18.67 7.95
C HIS A 108 21.36 18.22 8.88
N THR A 109 21.13 17.14 9.63
CA THR A 109 22.19 16.46 10.41
C THR A 109 23.14 15.70 9.49
N ALA A 110 24.29 15.26 10.02
CA ALA A 110 25.21 14.44 9.23
C ALA A 110 24.59 13.06 8.88
N GLU A 111 23.74 12.49 9.73
CA GLU A 111 22.99 11.28 9.39
C GLU A 111 22.02 11.55 8.23
N GLU A 112 21.26 12.64 8.30
CA GLU A 112 20.32 13.04 7.24
C GLU A 112 21.05 13.31 5.92
N VAL A 113 22.16 14.06 5.93
CA VAL A 113 22.97 14.29 4.73
C VAL A 113 23.49 12.96 4.17
N ALA A 114 24.06 12.10 5.01
CA ALA A 114 24.56 10.80 4.58
C ALA A 114 23.45 9.96 3.93
N PHE A 115 22.27 10.02 4.53
CA PHE A 115 21.07 9.36 4.08
C PHE A 115 20.64 9.86 2.69
N GLU A 116 20.48 11.16 2.50
CA GLU A 116 20.02 11.75 1.23
C GLU A 116 21.03 11.55 0.10
N MET A 117 22.32 11.73 0.39
CA MET A 117 23.39 11.50 -0.57
C MET A 117 23.42 10.07 -1.09
N PHE A 118 23.17 9.10 -0.22
CA PHE A 118 23.09 7.72 -0.64
C PHE A 118 21.78 7.39 -1.38
N ALA A 119 20.64 7.87 -0.89
CA ALA A 119 19.34 7.56 -1.48
C ALA A 119 19.15 8.17 -2.87
N ILE A 120 19.58 9.42 -3.04
CA ILE A 120 19.37 10.22 -4.24
C ILE A 120 20.54 10.05 -5.22
N HIS A 121 21.78 10.18 -4.72
CA HIS A 121 22.98 10.24 -5.56
C HIS A 121 23.74 8.91 -5.60
N ASP A 122 23.26 7.85 -4.92
CA ASP A 122 23.97 6.56 -4.76
C ASP A 122 25.38 6.73 -4.16
N PHE A 123 25.61 7.83 -3.42
CA PHE A 123 26.91 8.21 -2.88
C PHE A 123 27.06 7.68 -1.43
N GLU A 124 27.49 6.42 -1.32
CA GLU A 124 27.60 5.72 -0.03
C GLU A 124 28.90 6.09 0.72
N ALA A 125 28.80 6.77 1.86
CA ALA A 125 29.91 6.99 2.76
C ALA A 125 29.45 6.85 4.22
N SER A 126 30.40 6.62 5.14
CA SER A 126 30.04 6.52 6.56
C SER A 126 29.63 7.87 7.14
N VAL A 127 28.70 7.88 8.11
CA VAL A 127 28.26 9.10 8.82
C VAL A 127 29.47 9.86 9.38
N GLY A 128 30.44 9.17 9.96
CA GLY A 128 31.68 9.80 10.45
C GLY A 128 32.52 10.49 9.36
N THR A 129 32.45 10.03 8.11
CA THR A 129 33.10 10.73 6.98
C THR A 129 32.37 12.03 6.66
N TYR A 130 31.03 12.00 6.62
CA TYR A 130 30.22 13.21 6.47
C TYR A 130 30.43 14.17 7.64
N GLN A 131 30.40 13.73 8.89
CA GLN A 131 30.66 14.57 10.07
C GLN A 131 32.00 15.29 9.95
N LYS A 132 33.09 14.59 9.60
CA LYS A 132 34.41 15.21 9.40
C LYS A 132 34.40 16.26 8.28
N ARG A 133 33.72 15.97 7.16
CA ARG A 133 33.65 16.88 6.01
C ARG A 133 32.74 18.08 6.27
N LEU A 134 31.64 17.90 6.98
CA LEU A 134 30.69 18.95 7.33
C LEU A 134 31.21 19.83 8.47
N ALA A 135 32.07 19.29 9.35
CA ALA A 135 32.75 20.06 10.39
C ALA A 135 33.62 21.19 9.80
N SER A 136 34.26 20.95 8.64
CA SER A 136 35.05 21.99 7.97
C SER A 136 34.18 23.04 7.25
N LEU A 137 32.88 22.80 7.06
CA LEU A 137 31.95 23.79 6.50
C LEU A 137 31.50 24.85 7.54
N GLY A 138 31.96 24.72 8.78
CA GLY A 138 31.91 25.74 9.83
C GLY A 138 30.76 25.58 10.83
N LYS A 139 31.11 25.29 12.10
CA LYS A 139 30.17 25.35 13.24
C LYS A 139 29.53 26.73 13.39
N ASP A 140 30.29 27.79 13.09
CA ASP A 140 29.88 29.19 13.28
C ASP A 140 28.74 29.63 12.34
N LYS A 141 28.63 29.05 11.15
CA LYS A 141 27.52 29.34 10.23
C LYS A 141 26.22 28.70 10.70
N ARG A 142 26.29 27.50 11.29
CA ARG A 142 25.11 26.80 11.81
C ARG A 142 24.60 27.42 13.10
N LEU A 143 25.50 27.88 13.98
CA LEU A 143 25.16 28.59 15.22
C LEU A 143 24.43 29.92 15.00
N ARG A 144 24.64 30.61 13.86
CA ARG A 144 23.88 31.82 13.53
C ARG A 144 22.45 31.53 13.08
N THR A 145 22.21 30.38 12.44
CA THR A 145 20.88 29.96 11.97
C THR A 145 20.09 29.14 13.01
N ALA A 146 20.79 28.41 13.89
CA ALA A 146 20.20 27.50 14.88
C ALA A 146 19.74 28.18 16.18
N ARG A 147 20.15 29.42 16.46
CA ARG A 147 19.75 30.21 17.66
C ARG A 147 18.25 30.60 17.71
N ALA A 148 17.39 29.96 16.91
CA ALA A 148 15.95 30.16 16.88
C ALA A 148 15.12 28.95 17.35
N LEU A 149 15.76 27.87 17.83
CA LEU A 149 15.07 26.68 18.34
C LEU A 149 15.55 26.30 19.75
N PRO A 150 14.67 25.86 20.67
CA PRO A 150 15.06 25.47 22.03
C PRO A 150 15.80 24.12 22.02
N ASP A 151 16.85 24.02 22.83
CA ASP A 151 17.55 22.76 23.11
C ASP A 151 16.72 21.91 24.10
N ASP A 152 16.42 20.66 23.73
CA ASP A 152 15.78 19.66 24.60
C ASP A 152 16.83 18.62 25.06
N PRO A 153 17.16 18.55 26.37
CA PRO A 153 18.19 17.66 26.89
C PRO A 153 17.77 16.19 27.09
N SER A 154 16.58 15.74 26.64
CA SER A 154 16.05 14.42 27.00
C SER A 154 16.39 13.23 26.08
N LEU A 155 17.39 13.30 25.19
CA LEU A 155 17.71 12.22 24.23
C LEU A 155 19.12 11.64 24.44
N ASP A 156 19.27 10.76 25.42
CA ASP A 156 20.48 9.96 25.61
C ASP A 156 20.39 8.65 24.80
N THR A 157 20.94 8.67 23.57
CA THR A 157 20.88 7.56 22.61
C THR A 157 22.12 6.66 22.68
N LYS A 158 22.06 5.56 23.45
CA LYS A 158 23.07 4.48 23.40
C LYS A 158 22.52 3.06 23.29
N THR A 159 21.24 2.88 22.95
CA THR A 159 20.71 1.57 22.59
C THR A 159 20.85 1.37 21.07
N GLU A 160 21.68 0.41 20.64
CA GLU A 160 21.73 -0.02 19.24
C GLU A 160 20.38 -0.66 18.86
N THR A 161 19.41 0.17 18.49
CA THR A 161 18.14 -0.33 17.97
C THR A 161 18.42 -1.08 16.66
N PRO A 162 17.96 -2.33 16.50
CA PRO A 162 18.16 -3.07 15.27
C PRO A 162 17.60 -2.28 14.09
N LYS A 163 18.43 -2.04 13.06
CA LYS A 163 18.03 -1.33 11.83
C LYS A 163 16.94 -2.13 11.12
N LEU A 164 15.69 -1.75 11.36
CA LEU A 164 14.51 -2.40 10.82
C LEU A 164 14.42 -2.30 9.28
N PHE A 165 14.87 -1.17 8.74
CA PHE A 165 14.90 -0.89 7.32
C PHE A 165 16.35 -0.71 6.86
N GLU A 166 16.89 -1.73 6.18
CA GLU A 166 18.17 -1.59 5.50
C GLU A 166 17.91 -1.14 4.06
N ILE A 167 18.62 -0.10 3.64
CA ILE A 167 18.70 0.25 2.24
C ILE A 167 19.62 -0.77 1.58
N VAL A 168 19.08 -1.59 0.69
CA VAL A 168 19.86 -2.53 -0.10
C VAL A 168 20.72 -1.73 -1.07
N ALA A 169 22.03 -1.77 -0.89
CA ALA A 169 22.98 -1.11 -1.77
C ALA A 169 22.74 -1.49 -3.24
N GLU A 170 22.84 -0.52 -4.15
CA GLU A 170 22.54 -0.71 -5.58
C GLU A 170 23.38 -1.83 -6.21
N ARG A 171 24.60 -2.06 -5.69
CA ARG A 171 25.43 -3.21 -6.10
C ARG A 171 24.80 -4.55 -5.77
N VAL A 172 24.31 -4.75 -4.54
CA VAL A 172 23.63 -6.00 -4.14
C VAL A 172 22.40 -6.23 -5.01
N ARG A 173 21.70 -5.15 -5.37
CA ARG A 173 20.57 -5.22 -6.30
C ARG A 173 21.01 -5.58 -7.71
N ARG A 174 22.09 -4.98 -8.24
CA ARG A 174 22.65 -5.33 -9.55
C ARG A 174 23.06 -6.80 -9.58
N THR A 175 23.73 -7.30 -8.56
CA THR A 175 24.08 -8.72 -8.42
C THR A 175 22.82 -9.60 -8.44
N ARG A 176 21.80 -9.28 -7.63
CA ARG A 176 20.54 -10.05 -7.60
C ARG A 176 19.77 -9.98 -8.92
N ALA A 177 19.77 -8.83 -9.59
CA ALA A 177 19.13 -8.63 -10.88
C ALA A 177 19.87 -9.40 -11.99
N GLU A 178 21.20 -9.46 -11.91
CA GLU A 178 22.06 -10.24 -12.79
C GLU A 178 21.87 -11.73 -12.56
N GLU A 179 21.84 -12.21 -11.31
CA GLU A 179 21.48 -13.60 -10.95
C GLU A 179 20.11 -13.99 -11.51
N GLN A 180 19.09 -13.15 -11.33
CA GLN A 180 17.75 -13.37 -11.90
C GLN A 180 17.76 -13.38 -13.43
N ARG A 181 18.61 -12.56 -14.05
CA ARG A 181 18.77 -12.52 -15.51
C ARG A 181 19.44 -13.78 -16.02
N SER A 182 20.50 -14.23 -15.36
CA SER A 182 21.21 -15.49 -15.63
C SER A 182 20.28 -16.69 -15.45
N GLU A 183 19.48 -16.73 -14.38
CA GLU A 183 18.48 -17.79 -14.17
C GLU A 183 17.39 -17.78 -15.26
N ARG A 184 16.93 -16.61 -15.69
CA ARG A 184 15.99 -16.49 -16.83
C ARG A 184 16.61 -16.94 -18.14
N ASN A 185 17.89 -16.67 -18.37
CA ASN A 185 18.62 -17.12 -19.55
C ASN A 185 18.78 -18.64 -19.53
N ARG A 186 19.20 -19.21 -18.40
CA ARG A 186 19.27 -20.67 -18.17
C ARG A 186 17.93 -21.36 -18.45
N ARG A 187 16.82 -20.81 -17.95
CA ARG A 187 15.46 -21.33 -18.25
C ARG A 187 15.07 -21.23 -19.72
N LYS A 188 15.55 -20.21 -20.45
CA LYS A 188 15.31 -20.08 -21.90
C LYS A 188 16.16 -21.09 -22.67
N GLU A 189 17.40 -21.30 -22.29
CA GLU A 189 18.30 -22.30 -22.86
C GLU A 189 17.76 -23.71 -22.65
N GLU A 190 17.34 -24.05 -21.43
CA GLU A 190 16.66 -25.31 -21.10
C GLU A 190 15.43 -25.54 -21.99
N ARG A 191 14.59 -24.50 -22.18
CA ARG A 191 13.44 -24.57 -23.10
C ARG A 191 13.84 -24.73 -24.56
N ASN A 192 14.94 -24.10 -24.98
CA ASN A 192 15.46 -24.23 -26.34
C ASN A 192 16.05 -25.62 -26.57
N ARG A 193 16.78 -26.19 -25.60
CA ARG A 193 17.32 -27.56 -25.63
C ARG A 193 16.19 -28.59 -25.71
N ARG A 194 15.13 -28.44 -24.90
CA ARG A 194 13.92 -29.29 -25.01
C ARG A 194 13.25 -29.20 -26.38
N ARG A 195 13.25 -28.02 -27.00
CA ARG A 195 12.72 -27.84 -28.36
C ARG A 195 13.62 -28.48 -29.42
N GLN A 196 14.94 -28.39 -29.28
CA GLN A 196 15.88 -29.09 -30.15
C GLN A 196 15.67 -30.61 -30.08
N LEU A 197 15.58 -31.17 -28.88
CA LEU A 197 15.25 -32.59 -28.68
C LEU A 197 13.91 -32.99 -29.30
N GLN A 198 12.90 -32.12 -29.28
CA GLN A 198 11.62 -32.36 -29.96
C GLN A 198 11.74 -32.35 -31.49
N VAL A 199 12.63 -31.51 -32.04
CA VAL A 199 12.92 -31.46 -33.48
C VAL A 199 13.70 -32.70 -33.92
N GLU A 200 14.71 -33.11 -33.14
CA GLU A 200 15.51 -34.32 -33.38
C GLU A 200 14.65 -35.59 -33.34
N ARG A 201 13.67 -35.65 -32.43
CA ARG A 201 12.67 -36.74 -32.37
C ARG A 201 11.62 -36.71 -33.49
N GLY A 202 11.87 -36.00 -34.59
CA GLY A 202 11.05 -36.04 -35.80
C GLY A 202 9.73 -35.27 -35.73
N ASN A 203 9.49 -34.47 -34.69
CA ASN A 203 8.24 -33.71 -34.53
C ASN A 203 8.27 -32.42 -35.38
N LYS A 204 8.17 -32.56 -36.71
CA LYS A 204 8.37 -31.51 -37.73
C LYS A 204 7.31 -30.38 -37.75
N LYS A 205 6.30 -30.38 -36.88
CA LYS A 205 5.14 -29.45 -36.95
C LYS A 205 5.40 -27.99 -36.51
N GLY A 206 6.64 -27.51 -36.39
CA GLY A 206 6.94 -26.27 -35.65
C GLY A 206 7.86 -25.21 -36.27
N ARG A 207 8.28 -25.31 -37.53
CA ARG A 207 9.20 -24.32 -38.16
C ARG A 207 8.49 -23.01 -38.53
N LYS A 208 8.05 -22.20 -37.55
CA LYS A 208 7.82 -20.76 -37.80
C LYS A 208 9.18 -20.04 -37.74
N LYS A 209 9.73 -19.65 -38.91
CA LYS A 209 10.90 -18.76 -39.07
C LYS A 209 10.70 -17.52 -38.19
N ARG A 210 11.36 -17.45 -37.04
CA ARG A 210 11.48 -16.20 -36.28
C ARG A 210 12.59 -15.39 -36.94
N LYS A 211 12.23 -14.27 -37.57
CA LYS A 211 13.19 -13.24 -38.00
C LYS A 211 14.04 -12.86 -36.78
N ALA A 212 15.36 -13.02 -36.88
CA ALA A 212 16.30 -12.64 -35.86
C ALA A 212 16.10 -11.15 -35.55
N LYS A 213 15.78 -10.84 -34.31
CA LYS A 213 15.67 -9.45 -33.85
C LYS A 213 17.11 -8.99 -33.57
N PRO A 214 17.60 -7.90 -34.20
CA PRO A 214 18.96 -7.45 -34.01
C PRO A 214 19.24 -7.19 -32.52
N ALA A 215 20.40 -7.65 -32.06
CA ALA A 215 20.85 -7.42 -30.70
C ALA A 215 21.01 -5.90 -30.51
N ALA A 216 20.14 -5.31 -29.68
CA ALA A 216 20.29 -3.92 -29.28
C ALA A 216 21.58 -3.82 -28.45
N GLY A 217 22.62 -3.24 -29.06
CA GLY A 217 23.85 -2.89 -28.36
C GLY A 217 23.54 -2.02 -27.15
N ILE A 218 23.97 -2.47 -25.97
CA ILE A 218 23.86 -1.72 -24.74
C ILE A 218 25.03 -0.74 -24.76
N SER A 219 24.79 0.50 -25.18
CA SER A 219 25.73 1.58 -24.94
C SER A 219 25.81 1.81 -23.43
N GLN A 220 27.01 1.62 -22.87
CA GLN A 220 27.36 2.14 -21.55
C GLN A 220 27.27 3.67 -21.64
N GLY A 221 26.16 4.23 -21.19
CA GLY A 221 25.99 5.68 -21.12
C GLY A 221 27.00 6.26 -20.14
N ALA A 222 27.90 7.11 -20.66
CA ALA A 222 28.71 7.99 -19.86
C ALA A 222 27.79 8.83 -18.97
N ILE A 223 27.95 8.69 -17.65
CA ILE A 223 27.27 9.50 -16.64
C ILE A 223 27.95 10.88 -16.71
N GLY A 224 27.42 11.75 -17.55
CA GLY A 224 27.93 13.12 -17.71
C GLY A 224 27.59 14.03 -16.52
N PRO A 225 28.15 15.26 -16.48
CA PRO A 225 28.02 16.25 -15.39
C PRO A 225 26.61 16.85 -15.19
N PHE A 226 25.56 16.19 -15.69
CA PHE A 226 24.16 16.64 -15.61
C PHE A 226 23.45 16.25 -14.31
N LEU A 227 24.09 15.56 -13.37
CA LEU A 227 23.43 15.04 -12.16
C LEU A 227 22.91 16.14 -11.21
N HIS A 228 23.52 17.33 -11.21
CA HIS A 228 23.21 18.36 -10.21
C HIS A 228 21.78 18.93 -10.35
N THR A 229 21.25 19.11 -11.56
CA THR A 229 19.90 19.68 -11.76
C THR A 229 18.79 18.64 -11.72
N ILE A 230 19.11 17.36 -11.94
CA ILE A 230 18.12 16.29 -12.10
C ILE A 230 17.40 15.96 -10.78
N TYR A 231 18.09 16.13 -9.65
CA TYR A 231 17.60 15.66 -8.34
C TYR A 231 17.15 16.75 -7.36
N ILE A 232 17.18 18.03 -7.76
CA ILE A 232 16.83 19.13 -6.86
C ILE A 232 15.40 19.00 -6.30
N HIS A 233 14.46 18.50 -7.10
CA HIS A 233 13.07 18.32 -6.66
C HIS A 233 12.91 17.15 -5.67
N GLN A 234 13.78 16.13 -5.75
CA GLN A 234 13.81 15.02 -4.81
C GLN A 234 14.36 15.48 -3.45
N GLU A 235 15.38 16.34 -3.45
CA GLU A 235 15.89 16.98 -2.22
C GLU A 235 14.84 17.92 -1.61
N GLU A 236 14.18 18.78 -2.42
CA GLU A 236 13.07 19.62 -1.97
C GLU A 236 11.93 18.79 -1.34
N LEU A 237 11.60 17.64 -1.97
CA LEU A 237 10.62 16.70 -1.44
C LEU A 237 11.04 16.14 -0.08
N PHE A 238 12.30 15.69 0.07
CA PHE A 238 12.79 15.10 1.32
C PHE A 238 12.81 16.11 2.45
N HIS A 239 13.29 17.33 2.19
CA HIS A 239 13.26 18.41 3.16
C HIS A 239 11.83 18.80 3.55
N ALA A 240 10.89 18.83 2.60
CA ALA A 240 9.50 19.12 2.90
C ALA A 240 8.82 18.04 3.74
N ILE A 241 9.14 16.75 3.52
CA ILE A 241 8.67 15.65 4.37
C ILE A 241 9.22 15.82 5.80
N ASP A 242 10.52 16.08 5.91
CA ASP A 242 11.19 16.26 7.19
C ASP A 242 10.63 17.44 7.99
N ALA A 243 10.53 18.60 7.35
CA ALA A 243 9.95 19.81 7.93
C ALA A 243 8.48 19.60 8.33
N PHE A 244 7.70 18.89 7.51
CA PHE A 244 6.31 18.58 7.86
C PHE A 244 6.22 17.77 9.16
N CYS A 245 6.95 16.65 9.26
CA CYS A 245 6.91 15.82 10.46
C CYS A 245 7.45 16.56 11.68
N LYS A 246 8.59 17.24 11.58
CA LYS A 246 9.18 18.00 12.69
C LYS A 246 8.19 19.05 13.22
N VAL A 247 7.54 19.81 12.33
CA VAL A 247 6.52 20.80 12.75
C VAL A 247 5.33 20.15 13.47
N LEU A 248 4.88 18.97 13.03
CA LEU A 248 3.75 18.29 13.67
C LEU A 248 4.06 17.80 15.08
N PHE A 249 5.29 17.35 15.33
CA PHE A 249 5.68 16.69 16.59
C PHE A 249 6.46 17.59 17.56
N ALA A 250 7.01 18.75 17.13
CA ALA A 250 7.89 19.59 17.96
C ALA A 250 7.19 20.44 19.04
N ALA A 251 5.87 20.64 19.00
CA ALA A 251 5.16 21.61 19.85
C ALA A 251 4.81 21.12 21.28
N GLY A 252 5.48 20.08 21.80
CA GLY A 252 5.21 19.52 23.14
C GLY A 252 3.73 19.16 23.34
N ASN A 253 3.09 19.66 24.40
CA ASN A 253 1.66 19.37 24.68
C ASN A 253 0.66 19.89 23.61
N LYS A 254 1.12 20.70 22.65
CA LYS A 254 0.32 21.18 21.51
C LYS A 254 0.67 20.46 20.21
N SER A 255 1.50 19.42 20.27
CA SER A 255 1.91 18.64 19.11
C SER A 255 1.04 17.40 18.93
N TRP A 256 1.15 16.80 17.76
CA TRP A 256 0.59 15.49 17.53
C TRP A 256 1.34 14.48 18.40
N ALA A 257 0.61 13.54 19.00
CA ALA A 257 1.18 12.38 19.65
C ALA A 257 0.89 11.11 18.84
N ALA A 258 1.61 10.04 19.11
CA ALA A 258 1.28 8.72 18.61
C ALA A 258 1.03 7.80 19.80
N ASP A 259 -0.11 7.11 19.78
CA ASP A 259 -0.28 5.92 20.61
C ASP A 259 0.10 4.69 19.82
N ALA A 260 0.06 3.51 20.46
CA ALA A 260 0.49 2.25 19.88
C ALA A 260 -0.08 1.96 18.47
N ARG A 261 -1.19 2.60 18.05
CA ARG A 261 -1.88 2.29 16.79
C ARG A 261 -2.23 3.53 15.96
N HIS A 262 -2.52 4.66 16.59
CA HIS A 262 -3.07 5.85 15.95
C HIS A 262 -2.30 7.11 16.33
N PHE A 263 -2.43 8.11 15.47
CA PHE A 263 -2.06 9.46 15.85
C PHE A 263 -3.15 10.07 16.72
N ARG A 264 -2.74 10.80 17.75
CA ARG A 264 -3.63 11.57 18.61
C ARG A 264 -3.47 13.05 18.25
N PRO A 265 -4.55 13.72 17.80
CA PRO A 265 -4.47 15.14 17.51
C PRO A 265 -4.20 15.94 18.80
N PRO A 266 -3.58 17.12 18.68
CA PRO A 266 -3.53 18.08 19.78
C PRO A 266 -4.95 18.44 20.27
N PRO A 267 -5.10 18.93 21.51
CA PRO A 267 -6.37 19.47 21.99
C PRO A 267 -6.95 20.50 21.01
N ASN A 268 -8.27 20.46 20.80
CA ASN A 268 -9.01 21.33 19.87
C ASN A 268 -8.70 21.16 18.38
N THR A 269 -7.88 20.17 18.00
CA THR A 269 -7.65 19.84 16.58
C THR A 269 -8.51 18.64 16.20
N PRO A 270 -9.34 18.72 15.14
CA PRO A 270 -10.16 17.58 14.75
C PRO A 270 -9.30 16.48 14.12
N ASP A 271 -9.62 15.23 14.45
CA ASP A 271 -8.98 14.06 13.86
C ASP A 271 -9.50 13.82 12.43
N SER A 272 -8.61 13.84 11.45
CA SER A 272 -8.95 13.58 10.05
C SER A 272 -8.43 12.23 9.54
N SER A 273 -7.89 11.39 10.44
CA SER A 273 -7.31 10.07 10.12
C SER A 273 -8.31 9.19 9.35
N ARG A 274 -9.55 9.10 9.84
CA ARG A 274 -10.64 8.36 9.18
C ARG A 274 -10.98 8.91 7.81
N ALA A 275 -10.89 10.22 7.60
CA ALA A 275 -11.16 10.84 6.31
C ALA A 275 -10.07 10.48 5.29
N TRP A 276 -8.79 10.52 5.68
CA TRP A 276 -7.68 10.07 4.83
C TRP A 276 -7.75 8.58 4.49
N GLN A 277 -8.11 7.74 5.47
CA GLN A 277 -8.31 6.31 5.24
C GLN A 277 -9.45 6.05 4.25
N LEU A 278 -10.60 6.71 4.43
CA LEU A 278 -11.74 6.62 3.51
C LEU A 278 -11.36 7.04 2.09
N LEU A 279 -10.57 8.10 1.94
CA LEU A 279 -10.07 8.55 0.65
C LEU A 279 -9.19 7.50 -0.02
N SER A 280 -8.28 6.89 0.72
CA SER A 280 -7.45 5.79 0.23
C SER A 280 -8.30 4.61 -0.27
N ASP A 281 -9.33 4.23 0.50
CA ASP A 281 -10.25 3.16 0.13
C ASP A 281 -11.07 3.50 -1.12
N GLN A 282 -11.56 4.74 -1.21
CA GLN A 282 -12.25 5.24 -2.41
C GLN A 282 -11.34 5.24 -3.63
N VAL A 283 -10.08 5.66 -3.52
CA VAL A 283 -9.11 5.63 -4.61
C VAL A 283 -8.83 4.20 -5.07
N ALA A 284 -8.69 3.24 -4.14
CA ALA A 284 -8.63 1.81 -4.49
C ALA A 284 -9.91 1.33 -5.21
N GLY A 285 -11.07 1.82 -4.80
CA GLY A 285 -12.35 1.59 -5.49
C GLY A 285 -12.35 2.13 -6.93
N VAL A 286 -11.76 3.31 -7.18
CA VAL A 286 -11.60 3.86 -8.54
C VAL A 286 -10.83 2.89 -9.42
N GLN A 287 -9.69 2.38 -8.94
CA GLN A 287 -8.90 1.42 -9.71
C GLN A 287 -9.71 0.16 -10.05
N MET A 288 -10.42 -0.41 -9.08
CA MET A 288 -11.28 -1.58 -9.31
C MET A 288 -12.37 -1.30 -10.35
N LEU A 289 -12.99 -0.12 -10.30
CA LEU A 289 -14.01 0.29 -11.29
C LEU A 289 -13.39 0.46 -12.68
N VAL A 290 -12.19 1.02 -12.79
CA VAL A 290 -11.47 1.16 -14.07
C VAL A 290 -11.07 -0.19 -14.65
N GLU A 291 -10.49 -1.09 -13.84
CA GLU A 291 -10.23 -2.48 -14.23
C GLU A 291 -11.54 -3.21 -14.60
N GLY A 292 -12.62 -2.84 -13.92
CA GLY A 292 -14.01 -3.16 -14.17
C GLY A 292 -14.53 -2.73 -15.55
N GLN A 293 -13.88 -1.76 -16.21
CA GLN A 293 -14.41 -1.01 -17.36
C GLN A 293 -15.69 -0.23 -17.03
N LEU A 294 -15.85 0.17 -15.76
CA LEU A 294 -16.99 0.94 -15.23
C LEU A 294 -16.62 2.41 -15.09
N TYR A 295 -16.19 3.01 -16.19
CA TYR A 295 -15.61 4.35 -16.24
C TYR A 295 -16.56 5.45 -15.72
N HIS A 296 -17.86 5.32 -15.94
CA HIS A 296 -18.86 6.27 -15.44
C HIS A 296 -19.00 6.27 -13.91
N HIS A 297 -18.74 5.13 -13.29
CA HIS A 297 -18.72 4.96 -11.84
C HIS A 297 -17.39 5.41 -11.26
N ALA A 298 -16.27 5.08 -11.93
CA ALA A 298 -14.95 5.59 -11.58
C ALA A 298 -14.96 7.13 -11.54
N ASN A 299 -15.51 7.79 -12.56
CA ASN A 299 -15.71 9.24 -12.60
C ASN A 299 -16.53 9.80 -11.44
N TYR A 300 -17.61 9.10 -11.06
CA TYR A 300 -18.43 9.51 -9.93
C TYR A 300 -17.63 9.43 -8.63
N MET A 301 -16.93 8.32 -8.43
CA MET A 301 -16.10 8.11 -7.26
C MET A 301 -14.93 9.10 -7.18
N LEU A 302 -14.31 9.44 -8.31
CA LEU A 302 -13.27 10.48 -8.37
C LEU A 302 -13.79 11.84 -7.89
N ARG A 303 -15.03 12.20 -8.20
CA ARG A 303 -15.63 13.43 -7.67
C ARG A 303 -15.83 13.36 -6.15
N GLN A 304 -16.20 12.19 -5.63
CA GLN A 304 -16.29 11.98 -4.18
C GLN A 304 -14.91 12.07 -3.52
N VAL A 305 -13.88 11.50 -4.14
CA VAL A 305 -12.47 11.64 -3.70
C VAL A 305 -12.07 13.11 -3.66
N LEU A 306 -12.34 13.90 -4.71
CA LEU A 306 -12.03 15.34 -4.71
C LEU A 306 -12.78 16.11 -3.63
N ALA A 307 -14.06 15.80 -3.39
CA ALA A 307 -14.83 16.42 -2.32
C ALA A 307 -14.29 16.05 -0.93
N GLY A 308 -13.96 14.77 -0.72
CA GLY A 308 -13.36 14.30 0.53
C GLY A 308 -11.95 14.85 0.77
N LEU A 309 -11.15 15.04 -0.29
CA LEU A 309 -9.81 15.63 -0.18
C LEU A 309 -9.87 17.04 0.41
N ARG A 310 -10.85 17.85 0.00
CA ARG A 310 -11.04 19.20 0.59
C ARG A 310 -11.37 19.14 2.07
N LEU A 311 -12.12 18.13 2.51
CA LEU A 311 -12.46 17.96 3.92
C LEU A 311 -11.25 17.47 4.73
N ALA A 312 -10.55 16.46 4.22
CA ALA A 312 -9.38 15.87 4.90
C ALA A 312 -8.19 16.83 4.94
N ALA A 313 -8.03 17.69 3.93
CA ALA A 313 -6.95 18.67 3.85
C ALA A 313 -7.17 19.94 4.68
N ARG A 314 -8.24 20.05 5.49
CA ARG A 314 -8.46 21.21 6.38
C ARG A 314 -7.48 21.26 7.55
N VAL A 315 -6.95 20.10 7.93
CA VAL A 315 -6.03 19.96 9.07
C VAL A 315 -4.74 19.30 8.60
N PRO A 316 -3.57 19.80 9.06
CA PRO A 316 -2.30 19.15 8.78
C PRO A 316 -2.17 17.89 9.64
N ASP A 317 -2.72 16.78 9.15
CA ASP A 317 -2.77 15.49 9.85
C ASP A 317 -1.66 14.55 9.36
N PRO A 318 -0.87 13.92 10.26
CA PRO A 318 0.20 12.99 9.88
C PRO A 318 -0.31 11.76 9.10
N SER A 319 -1.58 11.37 9.24
CA SER A 319 -2.23 10.32 8.46
C SER A 319 -2.22 10.60 6.95
N PHE A 320 -2.06 11.88 6.55
CA PHE A 320 -1.77 12.25 5.17
C PHE A 320 -0.60 11.43 4.62
N LEU A 321 0.52 11.33 5.34
CA LEU A 321 1.71 10.62 4.86
C LEU A 321 1.45 9.13 4.70
N LEU A 322 0.59 8.52 5.50
CA LEU A 322 0.27 7.09 5.37
C LEU A 322 -0.51 6.84 4.08
N HIS A 323 -1.55 7.63 3.85
CA HIS A 323 -2.52 7.37 2.78
C HIS A 323 -2.12 7.99 1.44
N PHE A 324 -1.37 9.09 1.45
CA PHE A 324 -0.91 9.79 0.25
C PHE A 324 -0.12 8.87 -0.69
N TRP A 325 0.85 8.10 -0.15
CA TRP A 325 1.66 7.20 -0.97
C TRP A 325 0.84 6.03 -1.52
N THR A 326 -0.11 5.50 -0.75
CA THR A 326 -1.03 4.46 -1.22
C THR A 326 -1.90 4.98 -2.37
N MET A 327 -2.47 6.18 -2.24
CA MET A 327 -3.25 6.80 -3.31
C MET A 327 -2.39 7.04 -4.56
N CYS A 328 -1.16 7.53 -4.41
CA CYS A 328 -0.23 7.73 -5.52
C CYS A 328 0.08 6.41 -6.24
N ASP A 329 0.33 5.32 -5.50
CA ASP A 329 0.57 4.01 -6.10
C ASP A 329 -0.62 3.52 -6.90
N VAL A 330 -1.83 3.57 -6.31
CA VAL A 330 -3.07 3.18 -6.97
C VAL A 330 -3.22 3.95 -8.29
N PHE A 331 -3.13 5.28 -8.26
CA PHE A 331 -3.22 6.10 -9.49
C PHE A 331 -2.11 5.82 -10.50
N SER A 332 -0.90 5.47 -10.04
CA SER A 332 0.21 5.10 -10.93
C SER A 332 -0.02 3.77 -11.66
N ASN A 333 -0.82 2.88 -11.07
CA ASN A 333 -1.09 1.54 -11.61
C ASN A 333 -2.38 1.46 -12.44
N ILE A 334 -3.21 2.53 -12.48
CA ILE A 334 -4.40 2.56 -13.34
C ILE A 334 -3.95 2.50 -14.81
N PRO A 335 -4.24 1.40 -15.54
CA PRO A 335 -3.68 1.20 -16.87
C PRO A 335 -4.34 2.14 -17.88
N ILE A 336 -3.51 2.88 -18.62
CA ILE A 336 -3.97 3.67 -19.75
C ILE A 336 -3.39 3.05 -21.01
N ARG A 337 -4.27 2.58 -21.88
CA ARG A 337 -3.90 2.13 -23.22
C ARG A 337 -3.54 3.35 -24.08
N THR A 338 -2.40 3.98 -23.86
CA THR A 338 -1.81 4.93 -24.80
C THR A 338 -1.06 4.14 -25.87
N LYS A 339 -1.24 4.49 -27.15
CA LYS A 339 -0.53 3.84 -28.27
C LYS A 339 0.95 4.28 -28.36
N GLY A 340 1.39 5.23 -27.53
CA GLY A 340 2.74 5.79 -27.53
C GLY A 340 3.68 5.11 -26.53
N LYS A 341 4.98 5.07 -26.84
CA LYS A 341 6.04 4.49 -25.99
C LYS A 341 6.36 5.28 -24.71
N GLY A 342 5.58 6.33 -24.40
CA GLY A 342 5.71 7.10 -23.16
C GLY A 342 4.73 6.58 -22.10
N GLN A 343 5.26 6.06 -20.99
CA GLN A 343 4.48 5.75 -19.78
C GLN A 343 4.11 7.06 -19.07
N ALA A 344 3.30 7.91 -19.72
CA ALA A 344 2.70 9.01 -19.01
C ALA A 344 1.78 8.43 -17.92
N LEU A 345 1.90 8.96 -16.70
CA LEU A 345 1.04 8.64 -15.55
C LEU A 345 0.01 9.77 -15.36
N PRO A 346 -0.95 10.00 -16.29
CA PRO A 346 -1.77 11.20 -16.25
C PRO A 346 -2.81 11.16 -15.13
N TRP A 347 -3.24 9.97 -14.66
CA TRP A 347 -4.09 9.84 -13.49
C TRP A 347 -3.42 10.39 -12.24
N LEU A 348 -2.16 10.00 -12.03
CA LEU A 348 -1.34 10.52 -10.95
C LEU A 348 -1.06 12.01 -11.13
N GLY A 349 -0.67 12.46 -12.34
CA GLY A 349 -0.43 13.88 -12.61
C GLY A 349 -1.67 14.75 -12.36
N TRP A 350 -2.84 14.31 -12.77
CA TRP A 350 -4.13 14.96 -12.48
C TRP A 350 -4.41 15.04 -10.98
N PHE A 351 -4.25 13.92 -10.27
CA PHE A 351 -4.45 13.86 -8.81
C PHE A 351 -3.52 14.84 -8.09
N LEU A 352 -2.23 14.83 -8.42
CA LEU A 352 -1.24 15.71 -7.81
C LEU A 352 -1.55 17.20 -8.06
N ARG A 353 -2.03 17.58 -9.26
CA ARG A 353 -2.41 18.98 -9.54
C ARG A 353 -3.57 19.45 -8.69
N HIS A 354 -4.64 18.64 -8.59
CA HIS A 354 -5.79 19.01 -7.76
C HIS A 354 -5.46 19.00 -6.28
N LEU A 355 -4.66 18.04 -5.82
CA LEU A 355 -4.19 18.03 -4.45
C LEU A 355 -3.35 19.29 -4.15
N LYS A 356 -2.45 19.70 -5.04
CA LYS A 356 -1.69 20.96 -4.90
C LYS A 356 -2.62 22.16 -4.80
N GLN A 357 -3.64 22.25 -5.64
CA GLN A 357 -4.60 23.37 -5.59
C GLN A 357 -5.33 23.44 -4.24
N ILE A 358 -5.79 22.29 -3.73
CA ILE A 358 -6.46 22.20 -2.43
C ILE A 358 -5.50 22.56 -1.29
N LEU A 359 -4.29 22.00 -1.28
CA LEU A 359 -3.31 22.30 -0.23
C LEU A 359 -2.83 23.75 -0.29
N ALA A 360 -2.67 24.33 -1.48
CA ALA A 360 -2.28 25.73 -1.63
C ALA A 360 -3.35 26.69 -1.11
N SER A 361 -4.64 26.38 -1.28
CA SER A 361 -5.73 27.22 -0.73
C SER A 361 -5.82 27.14 0.78
N GLU A 362 -5.61 25.96 1.37
CA GLU A 362 -5.72 25.76 2.84
C GLU A 362 -4.44 26.16 3.59
N PHE A 363 -3.28 25.93 2.98
CA PHE A 363 -1.98 25.99 3.67
C PHE A 363 -0.96 26.92 3.01
N GLY A 364 -1.23 27.51 1.84
CA GLY A 364 -0.26 28.31 1.11
C GLY A 364 0.99 27.50 0.74
N ARG A 365 2.18 28.08 0.93
CA ARG A 365 3.49 27.45 0.62
C ARG A 365 4.08 26.68 1.82
N ARG A 366 3.24 25.93 2.54
CA ARG A 366 3.66 25.04 3.64
C ARG A 366 4.24 23.72 3.13
N PRO A 367 4.92 22.93 3.99
CA PRO A 367 5.58 21.68 3.61
C PRO A 367 4.71 20.70 2.80
N LEU A 368 3.44 20.52 3.15
CA LEU A 368 2.50 19.68 2.40
C LEU A 368 2.37 20.09 0.93
N THR A 369 2.24 21.39 0.66
CA THR A 369 2.15 21.92 -0.71
C THR A 369 3.47 21.70 -1.45
N VAL A 370 4.61 21.84 -0.77
CA VAL A 370 5.95 21.62 -1.35
C VAL A 370 6.14 20.15 -1.72
N ILE A 371 5.71 19.19 -0.87
CA ILE A 371 5.75 17.76 -1.18
C ILE A 371 5.09 17.47 -2.54
N VAL A 372 3.87 17.99 -2.74
CA VAL A 372 3.10 17.75 -3.97
C VAL A 372 3.68 18.53 -5.16
N ASP A 373 4.13 19.76 -4.95
CA ASP A 373 4.77 20.57 -5.99
C ASP A 373 6.06 19.94 -6.51
N SER A 374 6.92 19.45 -5.62
CA SER A 374 8.15 18.74 -5.99
C SER A 374 7.86 17.51 -6.84
N LEU A 375 6.83 16.72 -6.48
CA LEU A 375 6.41 15.56 -7.28
C LEU A 375 5.85 15.96 -8.66
N LEU A 376 5.13 17.08 -8.74
CA LEU A 376 4.67 17.62 -10.03
C LEU A 376 5.83 18.09 -10.91
N ARG A 377 6.88 18.69 -10.32
CA ARG A 377 8.08 19.09 -11.05
C ARG A 377 8.83 17.87 -11.59
N VAL A 378 9.00 16.82 -10.78
CA VAL A 378 9.57 15.54 -11.25
C VAL A 378 8.69 14.92 -12.34
N TRP A 379 7.36 14.94 -12.18
CA TRP A 379 6.44 14.45 -13.21
C TRP A 379 6.60 15.21 -14.54
N ALA A 380 6.85 16.53 -14.49
CA ALA A 380 7.03 17.36 -15.67
C ALA A 380 8.42 17.20 -16.32
N SER A 381 9.49 17.13 -15.52
CA SER A 381 10.88 17.08 -16.02
C SER A 381 11.34 15.66 -16.35
N SER A 382 10.99 14.67 -15.52
CA SER A 382 11.32 13.26 -15.71
C SER A 382 10.19 12.31 -15.27
N PRO A 383 9.14 12.13 -16.10
CA PRO A 383 8.02 11.24 -15.78
C PRO A 383 8.44 9.79 -15.51
N ARG A 384 9.59 9.36 -16.05
CA ARG A 384 10.14 8.01 -15.84
C ARG A 384 10.66 7.81 -14.42
N ASP A 385 11.18 8.88 -13.81
CA ASP A 385 11.77 8.81 -12.46
C ASP A 385 10.72 9.01 -11.37
N LEU A 386 9.53 9.53 -11.71
CA LEU A 386 8.47 9.79 -10.73
C LEU A 386 8.13 8.57 -9.85
N LYS A 387 8.07 7.37 -10.43
CA LYS A 387 7.76 6.16 -9.63
C LYS A 387 8.87 5.85 -8.62
N ALA A 388 10.13 6.06 -9.01
CA ALA A 388 11.27 5.90 -8.11
C ALA A 388 11.23 7.00 -7.02
N THR A 389 10.97 8.25 -7.40
CA THR A 389 10.84 9.38 -6.47
C THR A 389 9.70 9.18 -5.47
N LEU A 390 8.53 8.66 -5.88
CA LEU A 390 7.45 8.31 -4.95
C LEU A 390 7.88 7.25 -3.95
N GLY A 391 8.64 6.23 -4.39
CA GLY A 391 9.18 5.22 -3.50
C GLY A 391 10.23 5.77 -2.53
N LEU A 392 11.08 6.68 -2.99
CA LEU A 392 12.05 7.41 -2.17
C LEU A 392 11.35 8.29 -1.13
N GLY A 393 10.33 9.05 -1.54
CA GLY A 393 9.54 9.92 -0.66
C GLY A 393 8.77 9.13 0.40
N HIS A 394 8.10 8.04 0.01
CA HIS A 394 7.43 7.16 0.97
C HIS A 394 8.40 6.65 2.03
N TRP A 395 9.58 6.22 1.59
CA TRP A 395 10.56 5.68 2.52
C TRP A 395 11.23 6.75 3.42
N LYS A 396 11.52 7.95 2.90
CA LYS A 396 11.93 9.10 3.73
C LYS A 396 10.87 9.41 4.79
N ALA A 397 9.59 9.43 4.41
CA ALA A 397 8.49 9.62 5.36
C ALA A 397 8.48 8.54 6.45
N THR A 398 8.66 7.27 6.09
CA THR A 398 8.77 6.18 7.07
C THR A 398 9.94 6.39 8.03
N HIS A 399 11.12 6.78 7.53
CA HIS A 399 12.31 7.00 8.38
C HIS A 399 12.13 8.18 9.32
N THR A 400 11.72 9.34 8.78
CA THR A 400 11.48 10.54 9.60
C THR A 400 10.42 10.26 10.67
N MET A 401 9.34 9.53 10.33
CA MET A 401 8.37 9.11 11.35
C MET A 401 8.99 8.14 12.37
N GLY A 402 9.81 7.18 11.93
CA GLY A 402 10.54 6.25 12.80
C GLY A 402 11.45 6.95 13.80
N ASP A 403 12.12 8.02 13.40
CA ASP A 403 12.97 8.83 14.27
C ASP A 403 12.16 9.60 15.33
N LEU A 404 10.92 10.00 15.00
CA LEU A 404 10.06 10.80 15.89
C LEU A 404 9.21 9.96 16.85
N ILE A 405 8.62 8.85 16.38
CA ILE A 405 7.68 8.03 17.17
C ILE A 405 8.19 6.62 17.46
N GLY A 406 9.41 6.31 17.03
CA GLY A 406 10.07 5.03 17.25
C GLY A 406 9.98 4.08 16.06
N ASN A 407 11.09 3.43 15.74
CA ASN A 407 11.19 2.48 14.62
C ASN A 407 10.35 1.21 14.80
N THR A 408 10.05 0.82 16.04
CA THR A 408 9.21 -0.34 16.35
C THR A 408 7.72 -0.01 16.43
N HIS A 409 7.35 1.25 16.19
CA HIS A 409 5.97 1.70 16.25
C HIS A 409 5.12 1.06 15.15
N ASN A 410 3.88 0.64 15.45
CA ASN A 410 3.00 -0.06 14.50
C ASN A 410 2.78 0.73 13.20
N ILE A 411 2.59 2.05 13.32
CA ILE A 411 2.45 2.95 12.16
C ILE A 411 3.68 2.89 11.25
N VAL A 412 4.89 2.98 11.82
CA VAL A 412 6.16 2.99 11.09
C VAL A 412 6.41 1.62 10.44
N LEU A 413 6.12 0.53 11.16
CA LEU A 413 6.14 -0.83 10.63
C LEU A 413 5.23 -0.96 9.40
N ASN A 414 3.97 -0.53 9.54
CA ASN A 414 2.97 -0.57 8.46
C ASN A 414 3.38 0.24 7.23
N MET A 415 3.89 1.46 7.43
CA MET A 415 4.42 2.30 6.35
C MET A 415 5.58 1.60 5.65
N GLY A 416 6.53 1.04 6.41
CA GLY A 416 7.67 0.31 5.87
C GLY A 416 7.27 -0.92 5.03
N ILE A 417 6.33 -1.72 5.53
CA ILE A 417 5.76 -2.87 4.82
C ILE A 417 5.12 -2.43 3.50
N CYS A 418 4.25 -1.42 3.57
CA CYS A 418 3.56 -0.89 2.39
C CYS A 418 4.58 -0.38 1.38
N CYS A 419 5.58 0.38 1.82
CA CYS A 419 6.65 0.89 0.98
C CYS A 419 7.41 -0.25 0.26
N SER A 420 7.86 -1.27 0.99
CA SER A 420 8.59 -2.41 0.42
C SER A 420 7.76 -3.20 -0.59
N LYS A 421 6.47 -3.42 -0.32
CA LYS A 421 5.58 -4.15 -1.22
C LYS A 421 5.29 -3.41 -2.51
N THR A 422 4.97 -2.13 -2.37
CA THR A 422 4.47 -1.30 -3.46
C THR A 422 5.60 -0.88 -4.41
N TRP A 423 6.68 -0.34 -3.88
CA TRP A 423 7.68 0.34 -4.71
C TRP A 423 8.78 -0.61 -5.20
N LYS A 424 8.84 -1.86 -4.71
CA LYS A 424 9.85 -2.88 -5.03
C LYS A 424 11.27 -2.28 -5.12
N SER A 425 11.52 -1.27 -4.31
CA SER A 425 12.62 -0.32 -4.45
C SER A 425 13.89 -0.86 -3.81
N LYS A 426 14.90 -0.02 -3.60
CA LYS A 426 16.11 -0.34 -2.82
C LYS A 426 15.78 -0.73 -1.36
N PHE A 427 14.52 -0.68 -0.92
CA PHE A 427 14.13 -0.85 0.47
C PHE A 427 13.38 -2.17 0.66
N SER A 428 14.00 -3.12 1.37
CA SER A 428 13.36 -4.37 1.76
C SER A 428 13.33 -4.44 3.27
N ALA A 429 12.14 -4.40 3.86
CA ALA A 429 11.98 -4.79 5.26
C ALA A 429 12.35 -6.29 5.41
N SER A 430 13.11 -6.61 6.46
CA SER A 430 13.35 -8.01 6.84
C SER A 430 12.03 -8.63 7.27
N SER A 431 11.51 -9.59 6.51
CA SER A 431 10.23 -10.23 6.85
C SER A 431 10.26 -10.94 8.19
N THR A 432 11.42 -11.47 8.60
CA THR A 432 11.59 -12.10 9.91
C THR A 432 11.47 -11.08 11.03
N THR A 433 12.13 -9.92 10.86
CA THR A 433 12.06 -8.82 11.83
C THR A 433 10.65 -8.25 11.91
N VAL A 434 10.00 -8.07 10.76
CA VAL A 434 8.61 -7.60 10.68
C VAL A 434 7.66 -8.57 11.39
N LYS A 435 7.79 -9.89 11.16
CA LYS A 435 7.01 -10.91 11.87
C LYS A 435 7.22 -10.84 13.38
N LEU A 436 8.49 -10.74 13.81
CA LEU A 436 8.87 -10.67 15.22
C LEU A 436 8.27 -9.45 15.91
N LEU A 437 8.22 -8.30 15.22
CA LEU A 437 7.69 -7.06 15.79
C LEU A 437 6.17 -6.97 15.79
N HIS A 438 5.47 -7.58 14.81
CA HIS A 438 4.01 -7.59 14.81
C HIS A 438 3.37 -8.63 15.73
N ARG A 439 4.06 -9.74 16.02
CA ARG A 439 3.48 -10.82 16.83
C ARG A 439 3.09 -10.37 18.25
N PRO A 440 3.92 -9.61 19.00
CA PRO A 440 3.53 -9.06 20.30
C PRO A 440 2.34 -8.11 20.21
N LEU A 441 2.25 -7.32 19.13
CA LEU A 441 1.13 -6.41 18.92
C LEU A 441 -0.18 -7.18 18.75
N LEU A 442 -0.16 -8.31 18.03
CA LEU A 442 -1.34 -9.16 17.86
C LEU A 442 -1.79 -9.76 19.21
N VAL A 443 -0.85 -10.33 19.98
CA VAL A 443 -1.12 -10.91 21.30
C VAL A 443 -1.71 -9.87 22.26
N ALA A 444 -1.20 -8.63 22.23
CA ALA A 444 -1.73 -7.55 23.07
C ALA A 444 -3.19 -7.20 22.75
N VAL A 445 -3.64 -7.38 21.50
CA VAL A 445 -5.03 -7.10 21.10
C VAL A 445 -5.97 -8.27 21.37
N GLU A 446 -5.45 -9.50 21.50
CA GLU A 446 -6.26 -10.70 21.80
C GLU A 446 -6.81 -10.73 23.24
N SER A 447 -6.49 -9.73 24.07
CA SER A 447 -7.13 -9.57 25.39
C SER A 447 -8.64 -9.29 25.23
N PRO A 448 -9.52 -9.97 26.01
CA PRO A 448 -10.98 -10.03 25.81
C PRO A 448 -11.71 -8.68 25.87
N ASN A 449 -11.05 -7.61 26.29
CA ASN A 449 -11.66 -6.28 26.45
C ASN A 449 -11.54 -5.37 25.22
N HIS A 450 -10.95 -5.83 24.11
CA HIS A 450 -10.75 -4.98 22.94
C HIS A 450 -11.95 -5.00 21.98
N GLU A 451 -12.29 -3.81 21.47
CA GLU A 451 -13.24 -3.66 20.38
C GLU A 451 -12.84 -4.52 19.17
N PRO A 452 -13.78 -5.24 18.53
CA PRO A 452 -13.48 -6.15 17.43
C PRO A 452 -12.87 -5.42 16.21
N GLU A 453 -13.19 -4.13 16.03
CA GLU A 453 -12.60 -3.32 14.96
C GLU A 453 -11.08 -3.19 15.11
N HIS A 454 -10.60 -3.07 16.34
CA HIS A 454 -9.19 -2.98 16.63
C HIS A 454 -8.45 -4.31 16.40
N LEU A 455 -9.06 -5.44 16.77
CA LEU A 455 -8.49 -6.76 16.51
C LEU A 455 -8.43 -7.05 15.00
N ALA A 456 -9.46 -6.67 14.26
CA ALA A 456 -9.50 -6.80 12.81
C ALA A 456 -8.41 -5.98 12.14
N GLU A 457 -8.19 -4.74 12.58
CA GLU A 457 -7.15 -3.87 12.07
C GLU A 457 -5.74 -4.40 12.39
N ALA A 458 -5.48 -4.82 13.63
CA ALA A 458 -4.21 -5.41 14.01
C ALA A 458 -3.89 -6.68 13.20
N SER A 459 -4.88 -7.56 13.05
CA SER A 459 -4.78 -8.79 12.25
C SER A 459 -4.54 -8.49 10.77
N LEU A 460 -5.26 -7.51 10.21
CA LEU A 460 -5.08 -7.08 8.83
C LEU A 460 -3.68 -6.52 8.59
N ASN A 461 -3.17 -5.70 9.51
CA ASN A 461 -1.82 -5.14 9.44
C ASN A 461 -0.78 -6.25 9.51
N TYR A 462 -0.93 -7.22 10.41
CA TYR A 462 -0.08 -8.42 10.46
C TYR A 462 -0.11 -9.20 9.13
N LEU A 463 -1.29 -9.53 8.60
CA LEU A 463 -1.39 -10.24 7.31
C LEU A 463 -0.73 -9.46 6.18
N ARG A 464 -0.93 -8.14 6.13
CA ARG A 464 -0.24 -7.26 5.18
C ARG A 464 1.28 -7.25 5.42
N ALA A 465 1.76 -7.43 6.64
CA ALA A 465 3.17 -7.53 6.95
C ALA A 465 3.81 -8.82 6.39
N VAL A 466 3.14 -9.95 6.59
CA VAL A 466 3.72 -11.27 6.37
C VAL A 466 3.42 -11.87 5.00
N THR A 467 2.37 -11.40 4.32
CA THR A 467 1.97 -11.91 3.00
C THR A 467 3.05 -11.64 1.96
N ARG A 468 3.50 -12.69 1.27
CA ARG A 468 4.46 -12.67 0.16
C ARG A 468 3.81 -13.32 -1.06
N ASP A 469 3.49 -12.50 -2.06
CA ASP A 469 2.98 -12.99 -3.34
C ASP A 469 4.11 -13.68 -4.15
N PRO A 470 3.90 -14.85 -4.78
CA PRO A 470 2.66 -15.65 -4.86
C PRO A 470 2.59 -16.84 -3.88
N CYS A 471 3.67 -17.19 -3.19
CA CYS A 471 3.73 -18.37 -2.32
C CYS A 471 3.79 -17.95 -0.86
N ASN A 472 2.62 -17.77 -0.24
CA ASN A 472 2.53 -17.53 1.19
C ASN A 472 2.89 -18.80 1.97
N GLU A 473 3.52 -18.62 3.12
CA GLU A 473 3.79 -19.70 4.06
C GLU A 473 2.47 -20.26 4.64
N PRO A 474 2.39 -21.57 4.95
CA PRO A 474 1.17 -22.17 5.50
C PRO A 474 0.64 -21.47 6.77
N GLU A 475 1.54 -20.99 7.64
CA GLU A 475 1.18 -20.21 8.84
C GLU A 475 0.38 -18.95 8.48
N VAL A 476 0.79 -18.22 7.44
CA VAL A 476 0.11 -17.00 6.98
C VAL A 476 -1.30 -17.31 6.46
N ILE A 477 -1.46 -18.45 5.77
CA ILE A 477 -2.76 -18.89 5.26
C ILE A 477 -3.66 -19.38 6.40
N SER A 478 -3.09 -20.04 7.41
CA SER A 478 -3.81 -20.43 8.63
C SER A 478 -4.37 -19.20 9.34
N GLU A 479 -3.54 -18.18 9.55
CA GLU A 479 -3.99 -16.92 10.16
C GLU A 479 -5.01 -16.17 9.31
N ALA A 480 -4.83 -16.16 7.98
CA ALA A 480 -5.81 -15.58 7.07
C ALA A 480 -7.16 -16.32 7.13
N SER A 481 -7.14 -17.65 7.27
CA SER A 481 -8.35 -18.47 7.40
C SER A 481 -9.04 -18.24 8.75
N ARG A 482 -8.27 -18.11 9.84
CA ARG A 482 -8.80 -17.74 11.17
C ARG A 482 -9.48 -16.38 11.13
N LEU A 483 -8.80 -15.37 10.58
CA LEU A 483 -9.35 -14.02 10.41
C LEU A 483 -10.59 -14.02 9.51
N LEU A 484 -10.57 -14.78 8.41
CA LEU A 484 -11.71 -14.91 7.50
C LEU A 484 -12.93 -15.50 8.23
N SER A 485 -12.76 -16.62 8.93
CA SER A 485 -13.85 -17.28 9.67
C SER A 485 -14.53 -16.30 10.64
N TRP A 486 -13.73 -15.68 11.51
CA TRP A 486 -14.23 -14.74 12.52
C TRP A 486 -14.91 -13.50 11.90
N THR A 487 -14.29 -12.86 10.89
CA THR A 487 -14.86 -11.67 10.26
C THR A 487 -16.08 -11.96 9.37
N THR A 488 -16.22 -13.20 8.87
CA THR A 488 -17.38 -13.62 8.07
C THR A 488 -18.66 -13.55 8.88
N ASP A 489 -18.68 -14.08 10.10
CA ASP A 489 -19.87 -14.11 10.93
C ASP A 489 -20.31 -12.70 11.33
N MET A 490 -19.35 -11.84 11.68
CA MET A 490 -19.61 -10.43 11.98
C MET A 490 -20.18 -9.68 10.77
N CYS A 491 -19.58 -9.86 9.58
CA CYS A 491 -20.05 -9.19 8.37
C CYS A 491 -21.42 -9.71 7.94
N ARG A 492 -21.68 -11.02 8.11
CA ARG A 492 -22.98 -11.62 7.81
C ARG A 492 -24.06 -11.05 8.72
N GLU A 493 -23.78 -10.91 10.01
CA GLU A 493 -24.73 -10.31 10.96
C GLU A 493 -24.99 -8.82 10.66
N LYS A 494 -23.93 -8.04 10.40
CA LYS A 494 -24.07 -6.64 9.94
C LYS A 494 -24.88 -6.54 8.65
N ALA A 495 -24.70 -7.47 7.70
CA ALA A 495 -25.46 -7.51 6.46
C ALA A 495 -26.95 -7.82 6.68
N ARG A 496 -27.29 -8.77 7.56
CA ARG A 496 -28.69 -9.08 7.91
C ARG A 496 -29.41 -7.87 8.50
N ARG A 497 -28.71 -7.08 9.32
CA ARG A 497 -29.21 -5.84 9.91
C ARG A 497 -29.20 -4.64 8.96
N GLN A 498 -28.79 -4.83 7.69
CA GLN A 498 -28.60 -3.76 6.71
C GLN A 498 -27.65 -2.64 7.19
N ALA A 499 -26.70 -2.99 8.07
CA ALA A 499 -25.76 -2.08 8.71
C ALA A 499 -24.31 -2.35 8.30
N LEU A 500 -24.08 -3.12 7.22
CA LEU A 500 -22.73 -3.44 6.75
C LEU A 500 -22.06 -2.23 6.10
N GLN A 501 -21.12 -1.63 6.81
CA GLN A 501 -20.27 -0.54 6.34
C GLN A 501 -18.86 -1.05 6.03
N TYR A 502 -18.14 -0.36 5.15
CA TYR A 502 -16.76 -0.69 4.81
C TYR A 502 -15.76 -0.21 5.87
N ASP A 503 -15.86 -0.78 7.07
CA ASP A 503 -15.07 -0.50 8.26
C ASP A 503 -13.81 -1.40 8.37
N SER A 504 -13.08 -1.34 9.50
CA SER A 504 -11.89 -2.17 9.76
C SER A 504 -12.17 -3.68 9.68
N VAL A 505 -13.32 -4.14 10.20
CA VAL A 505 -13.73 -5.55 10.15
C VAL A 505 -13.98 -5.99 8.71
N THR A 506 -14.70 -5.19 7.95
CA THR A 506 -15.02 -5.50 6.54
C THR A 506 -13.78 -5.42 5.65
N ARG A 507 -12.83 -4.51 5.94
CA ARG A 507 -11.52 -4.47 5.27
C ARG A 507 -10.70 -5.73 5.55
N ALA A 508 -10.68 -6.19 6.81
CA ALA A 508 -10.02 -7.43 7.19
C ALA A 508 -10.66 -8.64 6.49
N PHE A 509 -11.99 -8.72 6.48
CA PHE A 509 -12.75 -9.73 5.74
C PHE A 509 -12.37 -9.78 4.27
N VAL A 510 -12.43 -8.65 3.55
CA VAL A 510 -12.08 -8.57 2.13
C VAL A 510 -10.65 -9.04 1.87
N ALA A 511 -9.69 -8.60 2.68
CA ALA A 511 -8.30 -8.97 2.51
C ALA A 511 -8.05 -10.47 2.78
N ALA A 512 -8.65 -11.01 3.84
CA ALA A 512 -8.54 -12.41 4.21
C ALA A 512 -9.20 -13.33 3.17
N THR A 513 -10.40 -12.99 2.68
CA THR A 513 -11.06 -13.72 1.59
C THR A 513 -10.17 -13.77 0.35
N GLU A 514 -9.64 -12.62 -0.07
CA GLU A 514 -8.82 -12.56 -1.29
C GLU A 514 -7.55 -13.42 -1.15
N LEU A 515 -6.92 -13.40 0.02
CA LEU A 515 -5.69 -14.14 0.31
C LEU A 515 -5.94 -15.66 0.32
N VAL A 516 -6.97 -16.11 1.05
CA VAL A 516 -7.34 -17.53 1.16
C VAL A 516 -7.83 -18.05 -0.19
N ALA A 517 -8.70 -17.32 -0.90
CA ALA A 517 -9.18 -17.72 -2.21
C ALA A 517 -8.03 -17.83 -3.23
N ARG A 518 -7.10 -16.85 -3.24
CA ARG A 518 -5.90 -16.92 -4.08
C ARG A 518 -5.06 -18.15 -3.75
N HIS A 519 -4.92 -18.51 -2.47
CA HIS A 519 -4.17 -19.70 -2.09
C HIS A 519 -4.77 -20.98 -2.69
N TYR A 520 -6.09 -21.19 -2.57
CA TYR A 520 -6.76 -22.37 -3.13
C TYR A 520 -6.75 -22.42 -4.66
N LEU A 521 -6.74 -21.26 -5.32
CA LEU A 521 -6.77 -21.16 -6.78
C LEU A 521 -5.38 -21.23 -7.40
N GLU A 522 -4.41 -20.48 -6.88
CA GLU A 522 -3.13 -20.26 -7.56
C GLU A 522 -1.99 -21.15 -7.03
N THR A 523 -2.09 -21.67 -5.80
CA THR A 523 -0.98 -22.44 -5.21
C THR A 523 -0.91 -23.84 -5.78
N ARG A 524 0.27 -24.24 -6.24
CA ARG A 524 0.57 -25.59 -6.76
C ARG A 524 0.86 -26.59 -5.65
N ILE A 525 0.11 -26.52 -4.54
CA ILE A 525 0.12 -27.56 -3.50
C ILE A 525 -0.55 -28.81 -4.08
N PRO A 526 -0.23 -30.05 -3.62
CA PRO A 526 -0.35 -31.28 -4.42
C PRO A 526 -1.72 -31.55 -5.05
N ARG A 527 -2.80 -30.97 -4.52
CA ARG A 527 -4.12 -30.94 -5.15
C ARG A 527 -4.78 -29.58 -4.89
N PRO A 528 -4.75 -28.62 -5.82
CA PRO A 528 -5.53 -27.40 -5.66
C PRO A 528 -7.01 -27.76 -5.61
N ASP A 529 -7.73 -27.22 -4.62
CA ASP A 529 -9.18 -27.29 -4.55
C ASP A 529 -9.79 -25.93 -4.96
N PRO A 530 -9.99 -25.72 -6.28
CA PRO A 530 -10.55 -24.46 -6.76
C PRO A 530 -11.99 -24.25 -6.29
N GLU A 531 -12.73 -25.29 -5.92
CA GLU A 531 -14.12 -25.15 -5.46
C GLU A 531 -14.16 -24.43 -4.11
N CYS A 532 -13.22 -24.72 -3.20
CA CYS A 532 -13.04 -23.93 -1.98
C CYS A 532 -12.78 -22.45 -2.28
N GLY A 533 -11.88 -22.16 -3.21
CA GLY A 533 -11.59 -20.78 -3.62
C GLY A 533 -12.82 -20.06 -4.22
N TYR A 534 -13.61 -20.76 -5.01
CA TYR A 534 -14.87 -20.24 -5.57
C TYR A 534 -15.93 -20.02 -4.49
N LYS A 535 -16.04 -20.93 -3.52
CA LYS A 535 -16.99 -20.83 -2.39
C LYS A 535 -16.70 -19.58 -1.56
N TYR A 536 -15.46 -19.37 -1.12
CA TYR A 536 -15.09 -18.19 -0.33
C TYR A 536 -15.38 -16.87 -1.05
N MET A 537 -15.03 -16.80 -2.35
CA MET A 537 -15.33 -15.62 -3.16
C MET A 537 -16.84 -15.42 -3.35
N GLY A 538 -17.58 -16.49 -3.62
CA GLY A 538 -19.02 -16.46 -3.82
C GLY A 538 -19.76 -15.97 -2.59
N GLU A 539 -19.37 -16.45 -1.40
CA GLU A 539 -19.89 -16.01 -0.11
C GLU A 539 -19.57 -14.54 0.17
N ALA A 540 -18.33 -14.12 -0.07
CA ALA A 540 -17.97 -12.71 0.13
C ALA A 540 -18.74 -11.77 -0.79
N VAL A 541 -19.03 -12.17 -2.04
CA VAL A 541 -19.88 -11.38 -2.93
C VAL A 541 -21.31 -11.27 -2.37
N GLU A 542 -21.86 -12.33 -1.78
CA GLU A 542 -23.20 -12.32 -1.15
C GLU A 542 -23.27 -11.39 0.06
N ILE A 543 -22.25 -11.41 0.91
CA ILE A 543 -22.21 -10.55 2.10
C ILE A 543 -22.02 -9.08 1.69
N LEU A 544 -21.01 -8.81 0.87
CA LEU A 544 -20.61 -7.45 0.50
C LEU A 544 -21.64 -6.73 -0.38
N ARG A 545 -22.45 -7.45 -1.17
CA ARG A 545 -23.49 -6.81 -2.00
C ARG A 545 -24.60 -6.16 -1.17
N CYS A 546 -24.76 -6.55 0.09
CA CYS A 546 -25.75 -6.02 1.03
C CYS A 546 -25.23 -4.80 1.83
N GLY A 547 -23.97 -4.40 1.63
CA GLY A 547 -23.38 -3.29 2.35
C GLY A 547 -23.46 -1.93 1.63
N ASP A 548 -22.71 -0.98 2.16
CA ASP A 548 -22.56 0.36 1.60
C ASP A 548 -21.98 0.38 0.16
N LEU A 549 -21.76 1.59 -0.37
CA LEU A 549 -21.22 1.76 -1.72
C LEU A 549 -19.85 1.08 -1.90
N GLN A 550 -18.96 1.14 -0.92
CA GLN A 550 -17.63 0.54 -1.00
C GLN A 550 -17.72 -0.97 -0.96
N CYS A 551 -18.53 -1.54 -0.07
CA CYS A 551 -18.81 -2.98 -0.01
C CYS A 551 -19.30 -3.51 -1.37
N ARG A 552 -20.27 -2.84 -2.00
CA ARG A 552 -20.78 -3.26 -3.32
C ARG A 552 -19.74 -3.15 -4.44
N ILE A 553 -18.84 -2.19 -4.40
CA ILE A 553 -17.74 -2.10 -5.37
C ILE A 553 -16.78 -3.29 -5.21
N ARG A 554 -16.45 -3.66 -3.96
CA ARG A 554 -15.66 -4.86 -3.67
C ARG A 554 -16.38 -6.13 -4.13
N ALA A 555 -17.69 -6.25 -3.88
CA ALA A 555 -18.52 -7.35 -4.35
C ALA A 555 -18.49 -7.49 -5.88
N ALA A 556 -18.69 -6.39 -6.62
CA ALA A 556 -18.62 -6.40 -8.08
C ALA A 556 -17.23 -6.80 -8.58
N SER A 557 -16.17 -6.32 -7.93
CA SER A 557 -14.80 -6.70 -8.28
C SER A 557 -14.50 -8.17 -8.01
N PHE A 558 -14.97 -8.72 -6.89
CA PHE A 558 -14.82 -10.13 -6.55
C PHE A 558 -15.54 -11.03 -7.55
N SER A 559 -16.78 -10.70 -7.91
CA SER A 559 -17.55 -11.42 -8.94
C SER A 559 -16.83 -11.40 -10.30
N LYS A 560 -16.27 -10.25 -10.72
CA LYS A 560 -15.49 -10.15 -11.97
C LYS A 560 -14.19 -10.97 -11.91
N ARG A 561 -13.49 -10.96 -10.77
CA ARG A 561 -12.25 -11.73 -10.58
C ARG A 561 -12.56 -13.23 -10.60
N LEU A 562 -13.63 -13.65 -9.96
CA LEU A 562 -14.14 -15.03 -9.99
C LEU A 562 -14.44 -15.50 -11.42
N GLN A 563 -15.07 -14.67 -12.27
CA GLN A 563 -15.25 -14.99 -13.70
C GLN A 563 -13.93 -15.24 -14.43
N THR A 564 -12.88 -14.50 -14.06
CA THR A 564 -11.55 -14.63 -14.69
C THR A 564 -10.86 -15.90 -14.23
N TRP A 565 -10.96 -16.23 -12.94
CA TRP A 565 -10.42 -17.47 -12.39
C TRP A 565 -11.13 -18.71 -12.93
N ILE A 566 -12.47 -18.71 -13.03
CA ILE A 566 -13.22 -19.83 -13.62
C ILE A 566 -12.75 -20.13 -15.05
N LYS A 567 -12.52 -19.09 -15.86
CA LYS A 567 -11.97 -19.23 -17.23
C LYS A 567 -10.52 -19.72 -17.27
N GLY A 568 -9.73 -19.36 -16.26
CA GLY A 568 -8.31 -19.70 -16.16
C GLY A 568 -8.07 -21.16 -15.73
N HIS A 569 -8.93 -21.70 -14.87
CA HIS A 569 -8.77 -23.03 -14.25
C HIS A 569 -9.37 -24.16 -15.10
N ARG A 570 -9.02 -24.21 -16.39
CA ARG A 570 -9.41 -25.35 -17.24
C ARG A 570 -8.70 -26.62 -16.80
N ARG A 571 -9.42 -27.52 -16.13
CA ARG A 571 -8.94 -28.88 -15.85
C ARG A 571 -8.68 -29.57 -17.19
N LYS A 572 -7.48 -30.12 -17.36
CA LYS A 572 -7.16 -31.00 -18.49
C LYS A 572 -7.86 -32.37 -18.29
N LYS A 573 -9.19 -32.40 -18.37
CA LYS A 573 -9.95 -33.66 -18.35
C LYS A 573 -9.91 -34.32 -19.75
N GLY A 574 -10.18 -35.64 -19.82
CA GLY A 574 -10.28 -36.41 -21.07
C GLY A 574 -11.36 -35.85 -22.01
N GLU A 575 -11.26 -36.12 -23.32
CA GLU A 575 -12.00 -35.42 -24.38
C GLU A 575 -13.52 -35.36 -24.21
N ARG A 576 -14.16 -36.47 -23.81
CA ARG A 576 -15.62 -36.53 -23.61
C ARG A 576 -16.07 -35.63 -22.44
N SER A 577 -15.29 -35.60 -21.35
CA SER A 577 -15.52 -34.73 -20.19
C SER A 577 -15.19 -33.25 -20.45
N LYS A 578 -14.47 -32.92 -21.53
CA LYS A 578 -14.15 -31.52 -21.87
C LYS A 578 -15.38 -30.72 -22.28
N ARG A 579 -16.35 -31.35 -22.98
CA ARG A 579 -17.54 -30.63 -23.48
C ARG A 579 -18.46 -30.24 -22.32
N GLU A 580 -18.79 -31.18 -21.45
CA GLU A 580 -19.61 -30.94 -20.26
C GLU A 580 -18.95 -29.93 -19.32
N ALA A 581 -17.66 -30.10 -19.03
CA ALA A 581 -16.92 -29.15 -18.18
C ALA A 581 -16.85 -27.74 -18.78
N MET A 582 -16.77 -27.62 -20.12
CA MET A 582 -16.78 -26.32 -20.79
C MET A 582 -18.16 -25.66 -20.72
N GLU A 583 -19.24 -26.42 -20.83
CA GLU A 583 -20.59 -25.87 -20.73
C GLU A 583 -20.92 -25.44 -19.30
N GLU A 584 -20.51 -26.23 -18.30
CA GLU A 584 -20.55 -25.84 -16.89
C GLU A 584 -19.73 -24.57 -16.61
N GLU A 585 -18.50 -24.48 -17.14
CA GLU A 585 -17.65 -23.28 -17.05
C GLU A 585 -18.37 -22.05 -17.63
N LYS A 586 -18.95 -22.18 -18.83
CA LYS A 586 -19.71 -21.08 -19.47
C LYS A 586 -20.91 -20.67 -18.64
N MET A 587 -21.64 -21.63 -18.08
CA MET A 587 -22.82 -21.37 -17.24
C MET A 587 -22.42 -20.60 -15.98
N ARG A 588 -21.40 -21.05 -15.24
CA ARG A 588 -20.90 -20.35 -14.06
C ARG A 588 -20.39 -18.94 -14.38
N VAL A 589 -19.68 -18.78 -15.49
CA VAL A 589 -19.24 -17.45 -15.98
C VAL A 589 -20.44 -16.57 -16.33
N ALA A 590 -21.49 -17.12 -16.93
CA ALA A 590 -22.71 -16.37 -17.27
C ALA A 590 -23.47 -15.93 -16.02
N GLN A 591 -23.60 -16.81 -15.01
CA GLN A 591 -24.19 -16.49 -13.71
C GLN A 591 -23.45 -15.34 -13.02
N GLU A 592 -22.12 -15.42 -12.93
CA GLU A 592 -21.33 -14.34 -12.32
C GLU A 592 -21.38 -13.04 -13.13
N ARG A 593 -21.53 -13.10 -14.46
CA ARG A 593 -21.77 -11.91 -15.28
C ARG A 593 -23.10 -11.25 -14.97
N VAL A 594 -24.17 -12.04 -14.80
CA VAL A 594 -25.48 -11.53 -14.40
C VAL A 594 -25.36 -10.86 -13.04
N ARG A 595 -24.81 -11.56 -12.04
CA ARG A 595 -24.60 -11.06 -10.68
C ARG A 595 -23.81 -9.76 -10.63
N THR A 596 -22.69 -9.67 -11.37
CA THR A 596 -21.92 -8.43 -11.51
C THR A 596 -22.79 -7.28 -12.05
N ARG A 597 -23.62 -7.51 -13.08
CA ARG A 597 -24.51 -6.48 -13.64
C ARG A 597 -25.56 -6.03 -12.63
N GLU A 598 -26.09 -6.93 -11.82
CA GLU A 598 -27.07 -6.60 -10.78
C GLU A 598 -26.45 -5.68 -9.73
N ILE A 599 -25.28 -6.03 -9.20
CA ILE A 599 -24.55 -5.21 -8.24
C ILE A 599 -24.25 -3.83 -8.82
N ILE A 600 -23.77 -3.75 -10.07
CA ILE A 600 -23.49 -2.48 -10.76
C ILE A 600 -24.77 -1.63 -10.94
N ARG A 601 -25.89 -2.28 -11.26
CA ARG A 601 -27.18 -1.61 -11.38
C ARG A 601 -27.59 -0.98 -10.05
N ASP A 602 -27.35 -1.66 -8.93
CA ASP A 602 -27.70 -1.13 -7.60
C ASP A 602 -26.79 0.03 -7.18
N ILE A 603 -25.48 -0.07 -7.46
CA ILE A 603 -24.55 1.06 -7.35
C ILE A 603 -25.06 2.27 -8.18
N THR A 604 -25.60 2.00 -9.37
CA THR A 604 -26.13 3.06 -10.26
C THR A 604 -27.41 3.70 -9.74
N LYS A 605 -28.32 2.91 -9.16
CA LYS A 605 -29.62 3.40 -8.63
C LYS A 605 -29.41 4.41 -7.50
N GLU A 606 -28.50 4.15 -6.58
CA GLU A 606 -28.22 5.08 -5.47
C GLU A 606 -27.73 6.44 -5.95
N ARG A 607 -26.89 6.45 -6.98
CA ARG A 607 -26.42 7.70 -7.60
C ARG A 607 -27.58 8.54 -8.14
N ILE A 608 -28.61 7.92 -8.72
CA ILE A 608 -29.73 8.63 -9.33
C ILE A 608 -30.56 9.36 -8.26
N LYS A 609 -30.72 8.77 -7.07
CA LYS A 609 -31.44 9.41 -5.96
C LYS A 609 -30.76 10.71 -5.51
N GLY A 610 -29.43 10.77 -5.50
CA GLY A 610 -28.67 11.98 -5.13
C GLY A 610 -28.49 13.02 -6.23
N SER A 611 -28.78 12.72 -7.49
CA SER A 611 -28.43 13.56 -8.66
C SER A 611 -29.65 13.94 -9.51
N ARG A 612 -30.65 14.60 -8.93
CA ARG A 612 -31.84 15.08 -9.67
C ARG A 612 -31.53 16.10 -10.79
N ARG A 613 -30.35 16.76 -10.80
CA ARG A 613 -30.01 17.82 -11.78
C ARG A 613 -29.34 17.37 -13.10
N GLY A 614 -29.04 16.08 -13.31
CA GLY A 614 -28.12 15.65 -14.39
C GLY A 614 -28.73 15.09 -15.70
N LYS A 615 -30.05 14.94 -15.82
CA LYS A 615 -30.67 14.17 -16.92
C LYS A 615 -30.66 14.87 -18.29
N TRP A 616 -30.66 16.21 -18.33
CA TRP A 616 -30.85 16.95 -19.58
C TRP A 616 -29.59 17.10 -20.44
N VAL A 617 -28.43 17.37 -19.84
CA VAL A 617 -27.18 17.65 -20.59
C VAL A 617 -26.61 16.41 -21.31
N ARG A 618 -26.96 15.19 -20.87
CA ARG A 618 -26.36 13.95 -21.39
C ARG A 618 -26.95 13.45 -22.70
N ARG A 619 -28.24 13.69 -22.98
CA ARG A 619 -28.88 13.14 -24.20
C ARG A 619 -28.38 13.81 -25.48
N ALA A 620 -27.99 15.09 -25.42
CA ALA A 620 -27.53 15.83 -26.59
C ALA A 620 -26.08 15.47 -27.02
N ARG A 621 -25.15 15.28 -26.08
CA ARG A 621 -23.72 15.01 -26.40
C ARG A 621 -23.43 13.57 -26.80
N VAL A 622 -24.12 12.58 -26.22
CA VAL A 622 -23.89 11.16 -26.53
C VAL A 622 -24.21 10.84 -27.99
N LYS A 623 -25.27 11.44 -28.55
CA LYS A 623 -25.63 11.26 -29.97
C LYS A 623 -24.56 11.77 -30.95
N ARG A 624 -23.80 12.81 -30.58
CA ARG A 624 -22.79 13.43 -31.47
C ARG A 624 -21.49 12.63 -31.49
N ALA A 625 -21.03 12.15 -30.34
CA ALA A 625 -19.79 11.37 -30.25
C ALA A 625 -19.91 9.93 -30.78
N LEU A 626 -21.11 9.32 -30.74
CA LEU A 626 -21.38 8.00 -31.34
C LEU A 626 -21.21 8.02 -32.87
N LYS A 627 -21.41 9.17 -33.50
CA LYS A 627 -21.29 9.37 -34.94
C LYS A 627 -19.83 9.36 -35.44
N GLU A 628 -18.85 9.52 -34.55
CA GLU A 628 -17.43 9.67 -34.91
C GLU A 628 -16.57 8.41 -34.70
N GLY A 629 -17.15 7.28 -34.28
CA GLY A 629 -16.43 6.01 -34.12
C GLY A 629 -15.28 6.02 -33.09
N ARG A 630 -15.11 7.09 -32.30
CA ARG A 630 -14.09 7.18 -31.25
C ARG A 630 -14.55 6.40 -30.02
N PRO A 631 -13.65 5.74 -29.26
CA PRO A 631 -13.99 5.09 -28.00
C PRO A 631 -14.46 6.15 -26.98
N LEU A 632 -15.78 6.34 -26.92
CA LEU A 632 -16.49 7.42 -26.24
C LEU A 632 -16.09 7.57 -24.77
N GLU A 633 -15.98 6.45 -24.05
CA GLU A 633 -15.89 6.45 -22.59
C GLU A 633 -14.52 6.88 -22.08
N LYS A 634 -13.45 6.57 -22.83
CA LYS A 634 -12.08 6.96 -22.47
C LYS A 634 -11.83 8.45 -22.70
N ASN A 635 -12.37 8.99 -23.78
CA ASN A 635 -12.28 10.42 -24.07
C ASN A 635 -13.18 11.24 -23.14
N LEU A 636 -14.34 10.71 -22.74
CA LEU A 636 -15.18 11.34 -21.71
C LEU A 636 -14.49 11.40 -20.35
N LEU A 637 -13.69 10.39 -20.02
CA LEU A 637 -12.86 10.37 -18.83
C LEU A 637 -11.79 11.46 -18.89
N LEU A 638 -10.97 11.47 -19.93
CA LEU A 638 -9.92 12.47 -20.12
C LEU A 638 -10.50 13.90 -20.20
N ALA A 639 -11.60 14.09 -20.95
CA ALA A 639 -12.28 15.37 -21.03
C ALA A 639 -12.93 15.79 -19.70
N SER A 640 -13.31 14.85 -18.83
CA SER A 640 -13.78 15.20 -17.48
C SER A 640 -12.62 15.64 -16.58
N LEU A 641 -11.42 15.11 -16.78
CA LEU A 641 -10.20 15.55 -16.08
C LEU A 641 -9.78 16.96 -16.53
N GLU A 642 -9.97 17.28 -17.82
CA GLU A 642 -9.68 18.60 -18.40
C GLU A 642 -10.73 19.67 -18.08
N GLN A 643 -11.97 19.29 -17.74
CA GLN A 643 -13.05 20.23 -17.39
C GLN A 643 -13.09 20.59 -15.90
N THR A 644 -12.40 19.82 -15.04
CA THR A 644 -12.29 20.13 -13.60
C THR A 644 -11.04 20.93 -13.25
N SER A 645 -10.09 21.03 -14.18
CA SER A 645 -9.00 22.02 -14.16
C SER A 645 -9.47 23.34 -14.72
#